data_AF-A0A6I9Z1P1-F1
#
_entry.id   AF-A0A6I9Z1P1-F1
#
_cell.length_a   1.000
_cell.length_b   1.000
_cell.length_c   1.000
_cell.angle_alpha   90.00
_cell.angle_beta   90.00
_cell.angle_gamma   90.00
#
_symmetry.space_group_name_H-M   'P 1'
#
loop_
_entity.id
_entity.type
_entity.pdbx_description
1 polymer ?
#
loop_
_entity_poly.entity_id
_entity_poly.type
_entity_poly.pdbx_seq_one_letter_code
_entity_poly.pdbx_strand_id
1 'polypeptide(L)'
;MTGWTCAHLYETRNRVNESLETRHVIGRCYVLSEGLQVADELDGGEWKFCQGREQGHERFGYCQQGIATGFTADRHYILFGAPGTYNWKGFSIDSGVGITRKNELSFVTGAPRANHIGSVVILHQDNVNRLVPEVILSGEKLASSFGYSLAVVDLNHDGWMDLVVGAPNFFDRKERIGGAAYVYINQAGRWENILPIRLNGTSDSLFGITVGAIGDLNQDGFQDFAVGAPLDGDGKVYVYHGSNLGIVTKPAQILTGESVGIKMFGYSFSGGLDIDGNFYPDLLVGSLSDTVVLYRSRPVVHISRNITANPQNVDLENVNCRFMEGICSFEIQACFIYTANPSSYSPPIRLEYSFEADGDRRQQGKPSRVFFRPQKPKDLEYQYSGILELPKQQSKACTKTTLHLKEQVRDKLHPIVVMMTYNIKHGRSRRQIPGATLGPLLPILNAVPHNSQRIEVNFLKQGCGEDKICQSNLQLKYKFYSRVDDAVFQPLPRGDDGLDVFSMSDQKGIALGISIPNFPSVADEPQRDGDDAHEAMLLISLPSSLTYASLRHYNATEKIPTCVSNTNATHVECELGNPMKRGAQFRFYLVLSTSGITLETTELEVNLELTTISEQPALAPVAARARVIIELPLSITGLPKPKQLFFSGVVKGESAMKKESDVGSPVSFNVMVSNRGQSLSTLGSAFLYLMWPYEISNGKWLLYPLKMELVSHSQHRSTCTPNPNPLGLALEPPPQGRKKRETEQAEMSSPSLTYWRGRKNATLDCVLGTARCLLYKCPLYSFDRSAVLTIWARLWNSTFLEEFAHMTSVEVIVRANISVSSTIRNLVLRDATTQIPVTVYLDPVVALTRGVPWWIILIAVLAGILVLGLLVSILWKLGFFKRAHYEKANLPQYHAIKIPRQERQLFHEEKTGTITKKDWVTSWSGDSDGHVPIST
;
A
#
# COMPACT_ATOMS: atom_id res chain seq x y z
N MET A 1 5.07 55.21 -55.93
CA MET A 1 4.76 55.24 -54.48
C MET A 1 5.17 56.57 -53.91
N THR A 2 4.21 57.42 -53.62
CA THR A 2 4.40 58.63 -52.83
C THR A 2 4.49 58.26 -51.35
N GLY A 3 5.46 58.81 -50.62
CA GLY A 3 5.57 58.67 -49.17
C GLY A 3 4.88 59.83 -48.46
N TRP A 4 4.61 59.71 -47.16
CA TRP A 4 4.11 60.83 -46.38
C TRP A 4 4.73 60.90 -44.98
N THR A 5 4.69 62.08 -44.39
CA THR A 5 5.09 62.31 -42.99
C THR A 5 4.26 63.43 -42.38
N CYS A 6 3.99 63.37 -41.08
CA CYS A 6 3.13 64.33 -40.40
C CYS A 6 3.73 64.83 -39.09
N ALA A 7 3.57 66.12 -38.84
CA ALA A 7 3.81 66.79 -37.57
C ALA A 7 2.46 67.11 -36.92
N HIS A 8 1.86 66.13 -36.25
CA HIS A 8 0.52 66.26 -35.65
C HIS A 8 0.46 67.29 -34.49
N LEU A 9 1.60 67.63 -33.87
CA LEU A 9 1.71 68.69 -32.87
C LEU A 9 2.13 70.05 -33.45
N TYR A 10 2.11 70.20 -34.78
CA TYR A 10 2.41 71.49 -35.41
C TYR A 10 1.46 72.58 -34.90
N GLU A 11 2.04 73.64 -34.35
CA GLU A 11 1.35 74.77 -33.74
C GLU A 11 1.34 75.97 -34.71
N THR A 12 0.17 76.60 -34.84
CA THR A 12 0.02 77.91 -35.48
C THR A 12 -0.29 78.96 -34.42
N ARG A 13 0.42 80.08 -34.49
CA ARG A 13 0.23 81.22 -33.60
C ARG A 13 -0.41 82.38 -34.35
N ASN A 14 -1.45 82.96 -33.78
CA ASN A 14 -2.09 84.17 -34.29
C ASN A 14 -1.92 85.29 -33.28
N ARG A 15 -1.81 86.54 -33.75
CA ARG A 15 -1.69 87.75 -32.91
C ARG A 15 -0.50 87.68 -31.93
N VAL A 16 0.66 87.26 -32.44
CA VAL A 16 1.89 87.10 -31.66
C VAL A 16 2.28 88.43 -31.04
N ASN A 17 2.60 88.44 -29.74
CA ASN A 17 2.91 89.63 -28.94
C ASN A 17 1.75 90.62 -28.71
N GLU A 18 0.50 90.21 -28.96
CA GLU A 18 -0.70 90.97 -28.59
C GLU A 18 -1.41 90.32 -27.39
N SER A 19 -2.29 91.05 -26.70
CA SER A 19 -3.03 90.56 -25.51
C SER A 19 -3.99 89.40 -25.80
N LEU A 20 -4.27 89.11 -27.07
CA LEU A 20 -5.17 88.05 -27.54
C LEU A 20 -4.43 87.02 -28.39
N GLU A 21 -3.15 86.73 -28.10
CA GLU A 21 -2.38 85.68 -28.77
C GLU A 21 -3.10 84.33 -28.62
N THR A 22 -3.34 83.63 -29.74
CA THR A 22 -3.89 82.28 -29.73
C THR A 22 -2.90 81.28 -30.30
N ARG A 23 -2.92 80.07 -29.74
CA ARG A 23 -2.08 78.94 -30.12
C ARG A 23 -2.96 77.76 -30.50
N HIS A 24 -2.90 77.34 -31.76
CA HIS A 24 -3.73 76.28 -32.31
C HIS A 24 -2.85 75.12 -32.75
N VAL A 25 -3.11 73.93 -32.19
CA VAL A 25 -2.37 72.70 -32.53
C VAL A 25 -3.10 72.01 -33.67
N ILE A 26 -2.96 72.59 -34.87
CA ILE A 26 -3.70 72.15 -36.04
C ILE A 26 -3.12 70.86 -36.63
N GLY A 27 -1.80 70.65 -36.54
CA GLY A 27 -1.08 69.59 -37.24
C GLY A 27 -0.75 69.93 -38.71
N ARG A 28 0.18 69.19 -39.31
CA ARG A 28 0.61 69.38 -40.71
C ARG A 28 1.16 68.09 -41.30
N CYS A 29 0.93 67.83 -42.59
CA CYS A 29 1.50 66.68 -43.28
C CYS A 29 2.21 67.09 -44.58
N TYR A 30 3.15 66.25 -45.00
CA TYR A 30 3.92 66.40 -46.23
C TYR A 30 3.82 65.09 -47.01
N VAL A 31 3.50 65.19 -48.29
CA VAL A 31 3.51 64.04 -49.22
C VAL A 31 4.69 64.23 -50.17
N LEU A 32 5.51 63.19 -50.29
CA LEU A 32 6.77 63.17 -51.02
C LEU A 32 6.66 62.22 -52.21
N SER A 33 7.32 62.57 -53.30
CA SER A 33 7.53 61.68 -54.46
C SER A 33 8.43 60.49 -54.12
N GLU A 34 8.55 59.54 -55.05
CA GLU A 34 9.44 58.37 -54.94
C GLU A 34 10.91 58.74 -54.64
N GLY A 35 11.37 59.90 -55.13
CA GLY A 35 12.71 60.43 -54.86
C GLY A 35 12.87 61.12 -53.50
N LEU A 36 11.85 61.03 -52.62
CA LEU A 36 11.76 61.77 -51.35
C LEU A 36 11.83 63.30 -51.52
N GLN A 37 11.48 63.81 -52.71
CA GLN A 37 11.40 65.23 -53.00
C GLN A 37 9.95 65.68 -53.05
N VAL A 38 9.71 66.94 -52.66
CA VAL A 38 8.44 67.62 -52.89
C VAL A 38 8.41 68.00 -54.37
N ALA A 39 7.43 67.50 -55.12
CA ALA A 39 7.18 67.89 -56.50
C ALA A 39 5.89 68.72 -56.55
N ASP A 40 5.85 69.78 -57.36
CA ASP A 40 4.71 70.71 -57.49
C ASP A 40 3.52 70.13 -58.29
N GLU A 41 3.61 68.87 -58.73
CA GLU A 41 2.48 68.17 -59.35
C GLU A 41 1.52 67.65 -58.27
N LEU A 42 0.22 67.61 -58.61
CA LEU A 42 -0.98 67.43 -57.77
C LEU A 42 -0.96 66.36 -56.66
N ASP A 43 0.06 65.51 -56.58
CA ASP A 43 0.22 64.42 -55.61
C ASP A 43 1.34 64.67 -54.57
N GLY A 44 2.20 65.68 -54.75
CA GLY A 44 3.29 66.05 -53.84
C GLY A 44 3.11 67.44 -53.22
N GLY A 45 3.43 67.62 -51.94
CA GLY A 45 3.29 68.93 -51.30
C GLY A 45 2.90 68.93 -49.82
N GLU A 46 2.57 70.14 -49.35
CA GLU A 46 2.21 70.42 -47.97
C GLU A 46 0.69 70.37 -47.78
N TRP A 47 0.21 69.40 -46.98
CA TRP A 47 -1.21 69.17 -46.73
C TRP A 47 -1.64 69.79 -45.40
N LYS A 48 -2.60 70.72 -45.43
CA LYS A 48 -3.06 71.51 -44.27
C LYS A 48 -4.57 71.63 -44.18
N PHE A 49 -5.28 70.50 -44.17
CA PHE A 49 -6.75 70.53 -44.24
C PHE A 49 -7.40 71.26 -43.05
N CYS A 50 -6.76 71.32 -41.89
CA CYS A 50 -7.26 72.02 -40.70
C CYS A 50 -6.99 73.52 -40.69
N GLN A 51 -6.09 74.01 -41.55
CA GLN A 51 -5.80 75.43 -41.67
C GLN A 51 -6.92 76.15 -42.43
N GLY A 52 -7.27 77.37 -42.00
CA GLY A 52 -8.30 78.18 -42.64
C GLY A 52 -9.75 77.81 -42.29
N ARG A 53 -9.95 76.80 -41.44
CA ARG A 53 -11.27 76.43 -40.90
C ARG A 53 -11.56 77.18 -39.59
N GLU A 54 -12.81 77.11 -39.13
CA GLU A 54 -13.20 77.73 -37.86
C GLU A 54 -12.41 77.16 -36.68
N GLN A 55 -11.73 78.06 -35.98
CA GLN A 55 -10.84 77.74 -34.86
C GLN A 55 -11.62 77.68 -33.54
N GLY A 56 -11.21 76.78 -32.65
CA GLY A 56 -11.85 76.56 -31.36
C GLY A 56 -11.63 75.12 -30.87
N HIS A 57 -11.84 74.89 -29.57
CA HIS A 57 -11.66 73.57 -28.97
C HIS A 57 -12.68 72.53 -29.45
N GLU A 58 -13.91 72.95 -29.74
CA GLU A 58 -14.97 72.10 -30.29
C GLU A 58 -14.88 71.94 -31.83
N ARG A 59 -14.00 72.71 -32.49
CA ARG A 59 -13.85 72.77 -33.95
C ARG A 59 -12.45 72.35 -34.39
N PHE A 60 -11.73 73.16 -35.18
CA PHE A 60 -10.45 72.76 -35.79
C PHE A 60 -9.20 73.30 -35.06
N GLY A 61 -9.36 74.01 -33.93
CA GLY A 61 -8.25 74.65 -33.21
C GLY A 61 -7.26 73.69 -32.55
N TYR A 62 -7.66 72.44 -32.34
CA TYR A 62 -6.83 71.37 -31.80
C TYR A 62 -6.88 70.13 -32.69
N CYS A 63 -7.09 70.32 -33.99
CA CYS A 63 -7.31 69.25 -34.96
C CYS A 63 -6.28 68.11 -34.88
N GLN A 64 -5.00 68.44 -34.68
CA GLN A 64 -3.90 67.48 -34.64
C GLN A 64 -3.86 66.55 -35.86
N GLN A 65 -4.03 67.10 -37.07
CA GLN A 65 -4.04 66.30 -38.30
C GLN A 65 -2.77 65.46 -38.43
N GLY A 66 -2.96 64.21 -38.83
CA GLY A 66 -1.87 63.28 -39.09
C GLY A 66 -1.37 62.52 -37.86
N ILE A 67 -2.19 62.41 -36.81
CA ILE A 67 -1.89 61.47 -35.70
C ILE A 67 -1.82 60.03 -36.20
N ALA A 68 -2.69 59.71 -37.16
CA ALA A 68 -2.75 58.48 -37.91
C ALA A 68 -2.94 58.84 -39.38
N THR A 69 -2.34 58.06 -40.26
CA THR A 69 -2.36 58.29 -41.70
C THR A 69 -2.25 56.97 -42.43
N GLY A 70 -2.88 56.87 -43.58
CA GLY A 70 -2.87 55.66 -44.40
C GLY A 70 -3.34 55.97 -45.81
N PHE A 71 -2.96 55.11 -46.75
CA PHE A 71 -3.65 55.06 -48.04
C PHE A 71 -4.87 54.17 -47.92
N THR A 72 -5.89 54.45 -48.73
CA THR A 72 -6.98 53.50 -48.91
C THR A 72 -6.48 52.21 -49.57
N ALA A 73 -7.18 51.10 -49.36
CA ALA A 73 -6.80 49.81 -49.94
C ALA A 73 -6.70 49.83 -51.48
N ASP A 74 -7.52 50.65 -52.14
CA ASP A 74 -7.48 50.91 -53.59
C ASP A 74 -6.42 51.95 -54.01
N ARG A 75 -5.69 52.52 -53.04
CA ARG A 75 -4.64 53.55 -53.19
C ARG A 75 -5.11 54.84 -53.84
N HIS A 76 -6.42 55.12 -53.82
CA HIS A 76 -6.98 56.30 -54.45
C HIS A 76 -7.02 57.52 -53.52
N TYR A 77 -7.17 57.31 -52.20
CA TYR A 77 -7.27 58.39 -51.22
C TYR A 77 -6.20 58.27 -50.13
N ILE A 78 -5.81 59.43 -49.57
CA ILE A 78 -5.06 59.52 -48.32
C ILE A 78 -6.04 59.80 -47.20
N LEU A 79 -5.93 59.02 -46.13
CA LEU A 79 -6.71 59.17 -44.92
C LEU A 79 -5.88 59.90 -43.87
N PHE A 80 -6.48 60.89 -43.21
CA PHE A 80 -5.87 61.64 -42.11
C PHE A 80 -6.73 61.52 -40.85
N GLY A 81 -6.16 60.96 -39.79
CA GLY A 81 -6.71 61.01 -38.44
C GLY A 81 -6.51 62.41 -37.84
N ALA A 82 -7.56 62.96 -37.26
CA ALA A 82 -7.56 64.32 -36.71
C ALA A 82 -8.38 64.37 -35.41
N PRO A 83 -7.81 63.82 -34.33
CA PRO A 83 -8.56 63.45 -33.15
C PRO A 83 -9.20 64.68 -32.52
N GLY A 84 -8.49 65.80 -32.36
CA GLY A 84 -9.05 66.95 -31.65
C GLY A 84 -10.09 67.76 -32.42
N THR A 85 -10.55 67.29 -33.59
CA THR A 85 -11.74 67.87 -34.23
C THR A 85 -13.03 67.36 -33.60
N TYR A 86 -14.05 68.22 -33.49
CA TYR A 86 -15.39 67.85 -33.01
C TYR A 86 -15.41 67.03 -31.70
N ASN A 87 -14.69 67.52 -30.68
CA ASN A 87 -14.58 66.92 -29.34
C ASN A 87 -13.83 65.58 -29.29
N TRP A 88 -12.60 65.53 -29.81
CA TRP A 88 -11.67 64.41 -29.64
C TRP A 88 -12.11 63.07 -30.30
N LYS A 89 -12.67 63.15 -31.52
CA LYS A 89 -13.12 61.99 -32.31
C LYS A 89 -12.15 61.66 -33.46
N GLY A 90 -11.89 60.38 -33.70
CA GLY A 90 -11.09 59.87 -34.83
C GLY A 90 -9.59 59.80 -34.53
N PHE A 91 -9.12 58.63 -34.06
CA PHE A 91 -7.75 58.40 -33.61
C PHE A 91 -6.97 57.49 -34.57
N SER A 92 -7.28 56.19 -34.57
CA SER A 92 -6.71 55.21 -35.52
C SER A 92 -7.59 55.11 -36.75
N ILE A 93 -7.00 54.75 -37.90
CA ILE A 93 -7.69 54.63 -39.18
C ILE A 93 -7.15 53.44 -39.97
N ASP A 94 -8.02 52.77 -40.70
CA ASP A 94 -7.68 51.76 -41.71
C ASP A 94 -8.82 51.69 -42.76
N SER A 95 -8.64 50.94 -43.84
CA SER A 95 -9.67 50.73 -44.86
C SER A 95 -9.52 49.39 -45.57
N GLY A 96 -10.62 48.89 -46.11
CA GLY A 96 -10.64 47.65 -46.87
C GLY A 96 -11.86 47.52 -47.74
N VAL A 97 -11.72 46.78 -48.83
CA VAL A 97 -12.84 46.32 -49.65
C VAL A 97 -13.35 45.01 -49.04
N GLY A 98 -14.66 44.81 -48.95
CA GLY A 98 -15.20 43.58 -48.36
C GLY A 98 -15.24 43.57 -46.84
N ILE A 99 -15.47 44.72 -46.19
CA ILE A 99 -15.75 44.80 -44.75
C ILE A 99 -17.26 44.68 -44.49
N THR A 100 -18.09 45.60 -45.01
CA THR A 100 -19.56 45.52 -44.93
C THR A 100 -20.18 45.02 -46.23
N ARG A 101 -19.59 45.40 -47.37
CA ARG A 101 -20.01 45.00 -48.73
C ARG A 101 -18.81 44.52 -49.55
N LYS A 102 -18.99 43.43 -50.30
CA LYS A 102 -17.90 42.68 -50.94
C LYS A 102 -17.05 43.49 -51.94
N ASN A 103 -17.65 44.44 -52.65
CA ASN A 103 -16.97 45.20 -53.71
C ASN A 103 -16.93 46.71 -53.44
N GLU A 104 -17.18 47.12 -52.19
CA GLU A 104 -17.17 48.53 -51.81
C GLU A 104 -16.11 48.81 -50.75
N LEU A 105 -15.46 49.96 -50.88
CA LEU A 105 -14.49 50.44 -49.90
C LEU A 105 -15.22 50.87 -48.63
N SER A 106 -14.77 50.34 -47.50
CA SER A 106 -15.19 50.74 -46.18
C SER A 106 -14.01 51.34 -45.42
N PHE A 107 -14.30 52.28 -44.53
CA PHE A 107 -13.29 52.95 -43.70
C PHE A 107 -13.52 52.57 -42.25
N VAL A 108 -12.45 52.29 -41.51
CA VAL A 108 -12.53 51.91 -40.10
C VAL A 108 -11.79 52.96 -39.30
N THR A 109 -12.41 53.46 -38.23
CA THR A 109 -11.75 54.41 -37.33
C THR A 109 -11.97 54.08 -35.86
N GLY A 110 -10.92 54.21 -35.07
CA GLY A 110 -10.98 54.01 -33.62
C GLY A 110 -11.20 55.31 -32.87
N ALA A 111 -11.98 55.21 -31.80
CA ALA A 111 -12.28 56.28 -30.85
C ALA A 111 -12.02 55.76 -29.42
N PRO A 112 -10.75 55.65 -28.98
CA PRO A 112 -10.38 54.98 -27.73
C PRO A 112 -10.94 55.63 -26.46
N ARG A 113 -11.42 56.88 -26.54
CA ARG A 113 -12.04 57.61 -25.41
C ARG A 113 -13.56 57.61 -25.46
N ALA A 114 -14.19 57.06 -26.49
CA ALA A 114 -15.64 57.04 -26.63
C ALA A 114 -16.28 56.28 -25.46
N ASN A 115 -17.27 56.92 -24.82
CA ASN A 115 -17.98 56.40 -23.64
C ASN A 115 -17.05 55.88 -22.52
N HIS A 116 -15.82 56.42 -22.40
CA HIS A 116 -14.76 55.96 -21.50
C HIS A 116 -14.35 54.49 -21.62
N ILE A 117 -14.90 53.73 -22.57
CA ILE A 117 -14.64 52.31 -22.79
C ILE A 117 -13.86 52.10 -24.10
N GLY A 118 -14.05 52.99 -25.07
CA GLY A 118 -13.51 52.93 -26.40
C GLY A 118 -14.51 52.35 -27.42
N SER A 119 -14.36 52.76 -28.67
CA SER A 119 -15.22 52.28 -29.77
C SER A 119 -14.45 52.22 -31.08
N VAL A 120 -14.93 51.39 -32.00
CA VAL A 120 -14.50 51.35 -33.40
C VAL A 120 -15.72 51.55 -34.28
N VAL A 121 -15.59 52.41 -35.29
CA VAL A 121 -16.66 52.77 -36.21
C VAL A 121 -16.26 52.38 -37.63
N ILE A 122 -17.10 51.57 -38.27
CA ILE A 122 -16.99 51.26 -39.69
C ILE A 122 -17.91 52.22 -40.44
N LEU A 123 -17.36 52.90 -41.43
CA LEU A 123 -17.96 53.97 -42.20
C LEU A 123 -18.05 53.55 -43.67
N HIS A 124 -19.11 53.97 -44.34
CA HIS A 124 -19.22 53.90 -45.79
C HIS A 124 -19.28 55.29 -46.40
N GLN A 125 -18.90 55.40 -47.66
CA GLN A 125 -19.05 56.61 -48.44
C GLN A 125 -20.42 56.63 -49.12
N ASP A 126 -21.25 57.64 -48.82
CA ASP A 126 -22.54 57.82 -49.47
C ASP A 126 -22.38 58.39 -50.90
N ASN A 127 -23.50 58.48 -51.64
CA ASN A 127 -23.53 59.00 -53.02
C ASN A 127 -23.06 60.47 -53.15
N VAL A 128 -22.87 61.19 -52.04
CA VAL A 128 -22.42 62.60 -51.99
C VAL A 128 -21.01 62.70 -51.39
N ASN A 129 -20.25 61.60 -51.38
CA ASN A 129 -18.90 61.50 -50.86
C ASN A 129 -18.76 61.82 -49.36
N ARG A 130 -19.81 61.58 -48.57
CA ARG A 130 -19.76 61.73 -47.10
C ARG A 130 -19.53 60.39 -46.44
N LEU A 131 -18.67 60.36 -45.43
CA LEU A 131 -18.46 59.19 -44.58
C LEU A 131 -19.58 59.09 -43.55
N VAL A 132 -20.38 58.02 -43.63
CA VAL A 132 -21.53 57.77 -42.77
C VAL A 132 -21.29 56.49 -41.97
N PRO A 133 -21.51 56.49 -40.64
CA PRO A 133 -21.32 55.31 -39.81
C PRO A 133 -22.32 54.21 -40.19
N GLU A 134 -21.82 53.00 -40.36
CA GLU A 134 -22.60 51.80 -40.68
C GLU A 134 -22.60 50.80 -39.51
N VAL A 135 -21.44 50.58 -38.88
CA VAL A 135 -21.30 49.67 -37.73
C VAL A 135 -20.51 50.36 -36.62
N ILE A 136 -20.93 50.14 -35.37
CA ILE A 136 -20.23 50.64 -34.18
C ILE A 136 -19.95 49.46 -33.24
N LEU A 137 -18.67 49.19 -33.00
CA LEU A 137 -18.18 48.19 -32.05
C LEU A 137 -17.75 48.90 -30.77
N SER A 138 -18.21 48.42 -29.61
CA SER A 138 -17.88 48.99 -28.29
C SER A 138 -16.89 48.09 -27.54
N GLY A 139 -15.97 48.70 -26.79
CA GLY A 139 -15.04 47.95 -25.94
C GLY A 139 -15.73 47.26 -24.75
N GLU A 140 -15.01 46.35 -24.09
CA GLU A 140 -15.53 45.56 -22.95
C GLU A 140 -15.40 46.30 -21.60
N LYS A 141 -14.31 47.04 -21.40
CA LYS A 141 -13.91 47.59 -20.09
C LYS A 141 -13.64 49.08 -20.12
N LEU A 142 -13.98 49.76 -19.02
CA LEU A 142 -13.66 51.16 -18.78
C LEU A 142 -12.14 51.39 -18.82
N ALA A 143 -11.74 52.50 -19.43
CA ALA A 143 -10.36 52.95 -19.65
C ALA A 143 -9.46 52.00 -20.45
N SER A 144 -10.01 50.95 -21.08
CA SER A 144 -9.22 49.98 -21.86
C SER A 144 -8.56 50.55 -23.12
N SER A 145 -9.04 51.73 -23.57
CA SER A 145 -8.60 52.38 -24.81
C SER A 145 -8.85 51.51 -26.05
N PHE A 146 -9.98 50.80 -26.09
CA PHE A 146 -10.39 49.99 -27.23
C PHE A 146 -10.53 50.84 -28.50
N GLY A 147 -9.85 50.43 -29.59
CA GLY A 147 -9.74 51.22 -30.82
C GLY A 147 -8.48 52.08 -30.87
N TYR A 148 -7.47 51.80 -30.05
CA TYR A 148 -6.20 52.52 -30.09
C TYR A 148 -5.41 52.24 -31.38
N SER A 149 -5.40 50.98 -31.81
CA SER A 149 -4.76 50.51 -33.05
C SER A 149 -5.71 49.58 -33.81
N LEU A 150 -5.57 49.51 -35.13
CA LEU A 150 -6.46 48.76 -36.02
C LEU A 150 -5.65 48.05 -37.09
N ALA A 151 -6.11 46.87 -37.50
CA ALA A 151 -5.64 46.19 -38.70
C ALA A 151 -6.81 45.49 -39.40
N VAL A 152 -6.96 45.74 -40.70
CA VAL A 152 -7.92 45.11 -41.59
C VAL A 152 -7.20 44.05 -42.42
N VAL A 153 -7.58 42.78 -42.26
CA VAL A 153 -6.84 41.64 -42.83
C VAL A 153 -7.77 40.43 -43.02
N ASP A 154 -7.63 39.68 -44.11
CA ASP A 154 -8.40 38.44 -44.36
C ASP A 154 -7.64 37.23 -43.75
N LEU A 155 -8.02 36.82 -42.54
CA LEU A 155 -7.28 35.82 -41.75
C LEU A 155 -7.69 34.38 -42.10
N ASN A 156 -8.89 34.19 -42.67
CA ASN A 156 -9.45 32.89 -43.03
C ASN A 156 -9.54 32.63 -44.53
N HIS A 157 -9.05 33.55 -45.36
CA HIS A 157 -9.02 33.48 -46.81
C HIS A 157 -10.42 33.27 -47.44
N ASP A 158 -11.45 33.89 -46.87
CA ASP A 158 -12.82 33.82 -47.40
C ASP A 158 -13.18 35.00 -48.33
N GLY A 159 -12.25 35.95 -48.50
CA GLY A 159 -12.41 37.14 -49.32
C GLY A 159 -13.20 38.26 -48.65
N TRP A 160 -13.54 38.14 -47.36
CA TRP A 160 -13.99 39.23 -46.51
C TRP A 160 -12.87 39.64 -45.57
N MET A 161 -12.76 40.94 -45.32
CA MET A 161 -11.72 41.44 -44.44
C MET A 161 -12.19 41.35 -42.99
N ASP A 162 -11.35 40.74 -42.15
CA ASP A 162 -11.50 40.70 -40.69
C ASP A 162 -10.93 41.96 -40.05
N LEU A 163 -11.25 42.16 -38.78
CA LEU A 163 -10.82 43.33 -38.03
C LEU A 163 -10.10 42.94 -36.74
N VAL A 164 -8.87 43.43 -36.58
CA VAL A 164 -8.11 43.35 -35.34
C VAL A 164 -8.07 44.72 -34.66
N VAL A 165 -8.43 44.77 -33.38
CA VAL A 165 -8.53 46.01 -32.59
C VAL A 165 -7.67 45.94 -31.35
N GLY A 166 -6.78 46.91 -31.17
CA GLY A 166 -5.96 47.05 -29.97
C GLY A 166 -6.66 47.80 -28.83
N ALA A 167 -6.46 47.32 -27.61
CA ALA A 167 -6.87 47.93 -26.34
C ALA A 167 -5.71 47.86 -25.32
N PRO A 168 -4.64 48.66 -25.51
CA PRO A 168 -3.40 48.55 -24.74
C PRO A 168 -3.56 48.81 -23.24
N ASN A 169 -4.59 49.57 -22.85
CA ASN A 169 -4.86 49.92 -21.46
C ASN A 169 -5.88 48.97 -20.80
N PHE A 170 -6.28 47.89 -21.48
CA PHE A 170 -7.09 46.85 -20.85
C PHE A 170 -6.36 46.26 -19.65
N PHE A 171 -7.05 46.08 -18.53
CA PHE A 171 -6.41 45.60 -17.31
C PHE A 171 -7.36 44.68 -16.54
N ASP A 172 -6.86 43.50 -16.17
CA ASP A 172 -7.53 42.62 -15.21
C ASP A 172 -6.55 42.21 -14.10
N ARG A 173 -6.86 42.63 -12.87
CA ARG A 173 -6.01 42.36 -11.70
C ARG A 173 -6.00 40.88 -11.31
N LYS A 174 -7.11 40.16 -11.48
CA LYS A 174 -7.24 38.75 -11.05
C LYS A 174 -6.49 37.85 -12.02
N GLU A 175 -6.65 38.09 -13.31
CA GLU A 175 -6.00 37.31 -14.36
C GLU A 175 -4.57 37.80 -14.68
N ARG A 176 -4.14 38.91 -14.06
CA ARG A 176 -2.83 39.56 -14.27
C ARG A 176 -2.60 39.93 -15.74
N ILE A 177 -3.63 40.46 -16.39
CA ILE A 177 -3.60 40.88 -17.79
C ILE A 177 -3.30 42.37 -17.88
N GLY A 178 -2.38 42.75 -18.76
CA GLY A 178 -2.11 44.15 -19.14
C GLY A 178 -2.10 44.27 -20.67
N GLY A 179 -3.09 44.95 -21.22
CA GLY A 179 -3.33 45.06 -22.66
C GLY A 179 -4.08 43.87 -23.25
N ALA A 180 -4.84 44.14 -24.31
CA ALA A 180 -5.57 43.15 -25.07
C ALA A 180 -5.64 43.52 -26.56
N ALA A 181 -5.81 42.52 -27.41
CA ALA A 181 -6.23 42.68 -28.81
C ALA A 181 -7.49 41.85 -29.06
N TYR A 182 -8.41 42.37 -29.87
CA TYR A 182 -9.69 41.74 -30.19
C TYR A 182 -9.72 41.44 -31.68
N VAL A 183 -9.94 40.18 -32.04
CA VAL A 183 -10.05 39.73 -33.43
C VAL A 183 -11.49 39.42 -33.74
N TYR A 184 -12.06 40.13 -34.71
CA TYR A 184 -13.40 39.95 -35.22
C TYR A 184 -13.33 39.28 -36.59
N ILE A 185 -13.73 38.01 -36.66
CA ILE A 185 -13.84 37.28 -37.92
C ILE A 185 -15.17 37.66 -38.60
N ASN A 186 -15.08 38.22 -39.79
CA ASN A 186 -16.19 38.80 -40.51
C ASN A 186 -17.10 37.70 -41.09
N GLN A 187 -18.39 37.74 -40.74
CA GLN A 187 -19.38 36.77 -41.23
C GLN A 187 -20.06 37.25 -42.51
N ALA A 188 -19.26 37.44 -43.57
CA ALA A 188 -19.73 37.92 -44.87
C ALA A 188 -20.50 39.25 -44.81
N GLY A 189 -19.95 40.24 -44.11
CA GLY A 189 -20.50 41.59 -43.95
C GLY A 189 -21.49 41.75 -42.80
N ARG A 190 -21.84 40.67 -42.08
CA ARG A 190 -22.76 40.71 -40.95
C ARG A 190 -22.01 40.93 -39.64
N TRP A 191 -22.05 42.14 -39.11
CA TRP A 191 -21.37 42.52 -37.87
C TRP A 191 -22.25 42.44 -36.61
N GLU A 192 -23.54 42.15 -36.75
CA GLU A 192 -24.47 42.01 -35.62
C GLU A 192 -24.13 40.74 -34.80
N ASN A 193 -23.99 40.89 -33.49
CA ASN A 193 -23.69 39.81 -32.54
C ASN A 193 -22.40 39.01 -32.81
N ILE A 194 -21.45 39.55 -33.59
CA ILE A 194 -20.11 38.95 -33.69
C ILE A 194 -19.44 39.00 -32.32
N LEU A 195 -18.98 37.85 -31.84
CA LEU A 195 -18.16 37.74 -30.65
C LEU A 195 -16.68 37.78 -31.04
N PRO A 196 -15.89 38.74 -30.52
CA PRO A 196 -14.47 38.80 -30.81
C PRO A 196 -13.69 37.73 -30.04
N ILE A 197 -12.60 37.26 -30.66
CA ILE A 197 -11.58 36.47 -29.99
C ILE A 197 -10.62 37.45 -29.29
N ARG A 198 -10.55 37.40 -27.95
CA ARG A 198 -9.67 38.26 -27.15
C ARG A 198 -8.31 37.59 -26.93
N LEU A 199 -7.26 38.27 -27.36
CA LEU A 199 -5.86 37.93 -27.09
C LEU A 199 -5.35 38.79 -25.94
N ASN A 200 -4.83 38.15 -24.90
CA ASN A 200 -4.45 38.82 -23.66
C ASN A 200 -2.93 39.00 -23.58
N GLY A 201 -2.50 40.20 -23.18
CA GLY A 201 -1.11 40.50 -22.86
C GLY A 201 -0.71 40.09 -21.46
N THR A 202 0.60 40.07 -21.21
CA THR A 202 1.16 39.95 -19.86
C THR A 202 0.91 41.23 -19.05
N SER A 203 1.01 41.16 -17.73
CA SER A 203 0.79 42.31 -16.84
C SER A 203 1.68 43.51 -17.23
N ASP A 204 1.08 44.70 -17.31
CA ASP A 204 1.73 45.97 -17.61
C ASP A 204 2.44 46.05 -18.98
N SER A 205 2.11 45.17 -19.93
CA SER A 205 2.84 45.05 -21.20
C SER A 205 2.45 46.04 -22.31
N LEU A 206 1.32 46.73 -22.16
CA LEU A 206 0.64 47.49 -23.22
C LEU A 206 0.40 46.66 -24.50
N PHE A 207 0.13 45.37 -24.36
CA PHE A 207 -0.21 44.50 -25.48
C PHE A 207 -1.41 45.06 -26.27
N GLY A 208 -1.26 45.18 -27.59
CA GLY A 208 -2.26 45.81 -28.45
C GLY A 208 -2.03 47.30 -28.67
N ILE A 209 -0.88 47.86 -28.25
CA ILE A 209 -0.54 49.26 -28.58
C ILE A 209 -0.38 49.46 -30.08
N THR A 210 0.15 48.47 -30.78
CA THR A 210 0.23 48.41 -32.24
C THR A 210 -0.25 47.03 -32.67
N VAL A 211 -1.11 47.01 -33.68
CA VAL A 211 -1.56 45.82 -34.39
C VAL A 211 -1.41 46.12 -35.87
N GLY A 212 -1.04 45.13 -36.67
CA GLY A 212 -0.84 45.34 -38.09
C GLY A 212 -0.83 44.03 -38.86
N ALA A 213 -1.40 44.05 -40.05
CA ALA A 213 -1.26 42.97 -41.02
C ALA A 213 0.21 42.87 -41.46
N ILE A 214 0.77 41.66 -41.50
CA ILE A 214 2.17 41.43 -41.86
C ILE A 214 2.34 40.59 -43.12
N GLY A 215 1.24 40.30 -43.83
CA GLY A 215 1.22 39.42 -44.99
C GLY A 215 1.14 37.95 -44.59
N ASP A 216 1.22 37.05 -45.57
CA ASP A 216 1.34 35.61 -45.35
C ASP A 216 2.81 35.26 -45.11
N LEU A 217 3.21 35.18 -43.83
CA LEU A 217 4.61 35.08 -43.39
C LEU A 217 5.19 33.69 -43.61
N ASN A 218 4.35 32.65 -43.64
CA ASN A 218 4.75 31.26 -43.82
C ASN A 218 4.37 30.68 -45.20
N GLN A 219 3.70 31.46 -46.05
CA GLN A 219 3.22 31.13 -47.39
C GLN A 219 2.26 29.92 -47.39
N ASP A 220 1.40 29.82 -46.37
CA ASP A 220 0.40 28.76 -46.24
C ASP A 220 -0.97 29.08 -46.86
N GLY A 221 -1.13 30.30 -47.37
CA GLY A 221 -2.34 30.80 -48.04
C GLY A 221 -3.21 31.70 -47.15
N PHE A 222 -2.92 31.82 -45.85
CA PHE A 222 -3.65 32.69 -44.94
C PHE A 222 -2.82 33.92 -44.59
N GLN A 223 -3.45 35.08 -44.42
CA GLN A 223 -2.73 36.27 -43.98
C GLN A 223 -2.47 36.21 -42.47
N ASP A 224 -1.33 36.77 -42.06
CA ASP A 224 -0.91 36.85 -40.68
C ASP A 224 -0.97 38.29 -40.16
N PHE A 225 -0.97 38.42 -38.83
CA PHE A 225 -0.86 39.72 -38.17
C PHE A 225 0.10 39.65 -36.98
N ALA A 226 0.59 40.82 -36.59
CA ALA A 226 1.41 40.99 -35.41
C ALA A 226 0.74 41.90 -34.37
N VAL A 227 1.16 41.74 -33.12
CA VAL A 227 0.75 42.59 -31.99
C VAL A 227 1.97 43.02 -31.18
N GLY A 228 2.10 44.31 -30.92
CA GLY A 228 3.19 44.88 -30.15
C GLY A 228 2.84 45.02 -28.67
N ALA A 229 3.85 44.81 -27.83
CA ALA A 229 3.80 44.94 -26.38
C ALA A 229 5.14 45.51 -25.88
N PRO A 230 5.37 46.83 -26.05
CA PRO A 230 6.67 47.45 -25.80
C PRO A 230 7.10 47.45 -24.34
N LEU A 231 6.16 47.25 -23.40
CA LEU A 231 6.49 47.19 -21.97
C LEU A 231 6.57 45.75 -21.42
N ASP A 232 6.44 44.72 -22.27
CA ASP A 232 6.75 43.34 -21.85
C ASP A 232 8.27 43.11 -21.82
N GLY A 233 8.89 43.31 -20.66
CA GLY A 233 10.35 43.26 -20.53
C GLY A 233 11.00 44.43 -21.28
N ASP A 234 11.95 44.13 -22.17
CA ASP A 234 12.53 45.12 -23.09
C ASP A 234 11.63 45.40 -24.33
N GLY A 235 10.44 44.79 -24.37
CA GLY A 235 9.45 44.92 -25.43
C GLY A 235 9.37 43.70 -26.33
N LYS A 236 8.17 43.37 -26.80
CA LYS A 236 7.91 42.18 -27.61
C LYS A 236 6.97 42.45 -28.78
N VAL A 237 7.12 41.66 -29.83
CA VAL A 237 6.17 41.55 -30.94
C VAL A 237 5.73 40.09 -31.05
N TYR A 238 4.42 39.87 -31.00
CA TYR A 238 3.78 38.57 -31.10
C TYR A 238 3.26 38.39 -32.51
N VAL A 239 3.65 37.31 -33.17
CA VAL A 239 3.17 36.94 -34.51
C VAL A 239 2.09 35.87 -34.38
N TYR A 240 0.96 36.09 -35.03
CA TYR A 240 -0.18 35.17 -35.04
C TYR A 240 -0.50 34.76 -36.46
N HIS A 241 -0.66 33.45 -36.67
CA HIS A 241 -1.02 32.91 -37.97
C HIS A 241 -2.53 32.92 -38.22
N GLY A 242 -2.90 33.24 -39.45
CA GLY A 242 -4.23 32.99 -39.98
C GLY A 242 -4.51 31.48 -40.10
N SER A 243 -5.78 31.12 -40.30
CA SER A 243 -6.17 29.74 -40.57
C SER A 243 -7.57 29.71 -41.17
N ASN A 244 -7.95 28.58 -41.78
CA ASN A 244 -9.32 28.36 -42.26
C ASN A 244 -10.42 28.52 -41.19
N LEU A 245 -10.08 28.51 -39.90
CA LEU A 245 -11.00 28.74 -38.77
C LEU A 245 -10.96 30.19 -38.25
N GLY A 246 -10.23 31.10 -38.90
CA GLY A 246 -9.96 32.46 -38.43
C GLY A 246 -8.50 32.62 -38.00
N ILE A 247 -8.18 32.35 -36.74
CA ILE A 247 -6.82 32.53 -36.20
C ILE A 247 -6.34 31.37 -35.34
N VAL A 248 -5.02 31.18 -35.32
CA VAL A 248 -4.34 30.38 -34.30
C VAL A 248 -4.10 31.28 -33.08
N THR A 249 -4.83 31.06 -31.98
CA THR A 249 -4.78 31.91 -30.78
C THR A 249 -3.47 31.86 -30.01
N LYS A 250 -2.62 30.86 -30.27
CA LYS A 250 -1.27 30.78 -29.72
C LYS A 250 -0.30 31.51 -30.66
N PRO A 251 0.56 32.42 -30.16
CA PRO A 251 1.53 33.09 -31.00
C PRO A 251 2.49 32.07 -31.63
N ALA A 252 2.69 32.18 -32.94
CA ALA A 252 3.59 31.33 -33.71
C ALA A 252 5.06 31.66 -33.44
N GLN A 253 5.34 32.95 -33.25
CA GLN A 253 6.66 33.45 -32.91
C GLN A 253 6.55 34.69 -32.01
N ILE A 254 7.53 34.87 -31.12
CA ILE A 254 7.66 36.04 -30.28
C ILE A 254 9.04 36.65 -30.53
N LEU A 255 9.08 37.88 -31.00
CA LEU A 255 10.30 38.66 -31.19
C LEU A 255 10.53 39.51 -29.95
N THR A 256 11.72 39.42 -29.34
CA THR A 256 12.02 40.08 -28.07
C THR A 256 13.08 41.17 -28.25
N GLY A 257 12.85 42.35 -27.67
CA GLY A 257 13.80 43.46 -27.65
C GLY A 257 15.15 43.10 -27.00
N GLU A 258 15.12 42.24 -25.98
CA GLU A 258 16.33 41.71 -25.32
C GLU A 258 17.27 41.01 -26.32
N SER A 259 16.73 40.23 -27.27
CA SER A 259 17.53 39.51 -28.27
C SER A 259 18.31 40.42 -29.24
N VAL A 260 17.89 41.68 -29.34
CA VAL A 260 18.49 42.70 -30.21
C VAL A 260 19.05 43.89 -29.41
N GLY A 261 19.00 43.84 -28.08
CA GLY A 261 19.51 44.89 -27.19
C GLY A 261 18.74 46.21 -27.26
N ILE A 262 17.43 46.18 -27.55
CA ILE A 262 16.59 47.37 -27.72
C ILE A 262 15.44 47.33 -26.72
N LYS A 263 15.24 48.44 -25.97
CA LYS A 263 14.12 48.64 -25.04
C LYS A 263 12.89 49.16 -25.76
N MET A 264 11.70 49.03 -25.19
CA MET A 264 10.44 49.49 -25.79
C MET A 264 10.21 48.97 -27.21
N PHE A 265 10.76 47.79 -27.49
CA PHE A 265 10.69 47.14 -28.80
C PHE A 265 9.26 46.72 -29.13
N GLY A 266 8.81 47.00 -30.35
CA GLY A 266 7.43 46.71 -30.76
C GLY A 266 6.44 47.82 -30.44
N TYR A 267 6.91 49.06 -30.23
CA TYR A 267 6.04 50.23 -30.12
C TYR A 267 5.38 50.57 -31.47
N SER A 268 6.09 50.32 -32.57
CA SER A 268 5.59 50.40 -33.94
C SER A 268 6.21 49.29 -34.78
N PHE A 269 5.54 48.85 -35.84
CA PHE A 269 6.11 47.96 -36.84
C PHE A 269 5.39 48.11 -38.18
N SER A 270 6.01 47.64 -39.25
CA SER A 270 5.44 47.55 -40.59
C SER A 270 5.85 46.23 -41.22
N GLY A 271 4.88 45.49 -41.76
CA GLY A 271 5.11 44.22 -42.45
C GLY A 271 4.47 44.17 -43.83
N GLY A 272 4.44 42.99 -44.44
CA GLY A 272 3.74 42.73 -45.70
C GLY A 272 4.53 43.01 -46.97
N LEU A 273 5.80 43.42 -46.87
CA LEU A 273 6.68 43.66 -48.02
C LEU A 273 7.89 42.73 -47.96
N ASP A 274 8.18 42.05 -49.07
CA ASP A 274 9.42 41.29 -49.28
C ASP A 274 10.54 42.24 -49.72
N ILE A 275 11.57 42.42 -48.88
CA ILE A 275 12.66 43.35 -49.12
C ILE A 275 13.86 42.70 -49.83
N ASP A 276 13.98 41.37 -49.79
CA ASP A 276 15.13 40.64 -50.30
C ASP A 276 14.81 39.73 -51.49
N GLY A 277 13.57 39.74 -51.97
CA GLY A 277 13.11 39.03 -53.16
C GLY A 277 12.99 37.53 -52.95
N ASN A 278 12.79 37.07 -51.71
CA ASN A 278 12.69 35.65 -51.38
C ASN A 278 11.25 35.10 -51.42
N PHE A 279 10.27 35.94 -51.75
CA PHE A 279 8.82 35.71 -51.81
C PHE A 279 8.09 35.61 -50.47
N TYR A 280 8.77 35.83 -49.35
CA TYR A 280 8.16 35.90 -48.02
C TYR A 280 8.16 37.36 -47.55
N PRO A 281 7.05 37.87 -47.00
CA PRO A 281 7.01 39.22 -46.48
C PRO A 281 7.93 39.35 -45.27
N ASP A 282 8.58 40.50 -45.12
CA ASP A 282 9.48 40.81 -44.01
C ASP A 282 8.80 41.74 -43.00
N LEU A 283 9.43 41.90 -41.83
CA LEU A 283 8.91 42.71 -40.73
C LEU A 283 9.95 43.71 -40.23
N LEU A 284 9.61 44.99 -40.28
CA LEU A 284 10.36 46.07 -39.65
C LEU A 284 9.75 46.39 -38.30
N VAL A 285 10.54 46.36 -37.23
CA VAL A 285 10.08 46.68 -35.87
C VAL A 285 10.84 47.89 -35.33
N GLY A 286 10.08 48.89 -34.90
CA GLY A 286 10.56 50.10 -34.26
C GLY A 286 10.47 50.06 -32.74
N SER A 287 11.19 51.00 -32.14
CA SER A 287 11.15 51.34 -30.73
C SER A 287 11.04 52.85 -30.57
N LEU A 288 10.85 53.34 -29.33
CA LEU A 288 11.10 54.73 -28.98
C LEU A 288 12.60 55.08 -28.83
N SER A 289 13.51 54.13 -29.05
CA SER A 289 14.94 54.40 -29.25
C SER A 289 15.23 54.80 -30.71
N ASP A 290 16.44 55.30 -30.97
CA ASP A 290 16.92 55.69 -32.31
C ASP A 290 17.26 54.49 -33.22
N THR A 291 16.56 53.36 -33.07
CA THR A 291 16.88 52.09 -33.74
C THR A 291 15.63 51.41 -34.30
N VAL A 292 15.78 50.82 -35.49
CA VAL A 292 14.79 49.98 -36.16
C VAL A 292 15.45 48.66 -36.54
N VAL A 293 14.74 47.56 -36.36
CA VAL A 293 15.24 46.21 -36.67
C VAL A 293 14.45 45.62 -37.83
N LEU A 294 15.17 45.13 -38.84
CA LEU A 294 14.61 44.36 -39.95
C LEU A 294 14.72 42.86 -39.66
N TYR A 295 13.57 42.20 -39.53
CA TYR A 295 13.47 40.75 -39.52
C TYR A 295 13.10 40.27 -40.91
N ARG A 296 13.96 39.42 -41.48
CA ARG A 296 13.70 38.79 -42.77
C ARG A 296 13.13 37.38 -42.61
N SER A 297 12.11 37.06 -43.37
CA SER A 297 11.41 35.78 -43.30
C SER A 297 12.20 34.68 -44.02
N ARG A 298 12.28 33.50 -43.41
CA ARG A 298 13.04 32.37 -43.95
C ARG A 298 12.12 31.50 -44.81
N PRO A 299 12.58 30.99 -45.96
CA PRO A 299 11.79 30.06 -46.76
C PRO A 299 11.35 28.82 -45.97
N VAL A 300 10.06 28.50 -46.01
CA VAL A 300 9.47 27.38 -45.27
C VAL A 300 9.45 26.12 -46.14
N VAL A 301 9.93 25.02 -45.58
CA VAL A 301 10.03 23.72 -46.26
C VAL A 301 9.09 22.72 -45.61
N HIS A 302 8.19 22.16 -46.41
CA HIS A 302 7.26 21.10 -46.01
C HIS A 302 7.84 19.74 -46.38
N ILE A 303 8.05 18.87 -45.40
CA ILE A 303 8.54 17.51 -45.60
C ILE A 303 7.38 16.52 -45.52
N SER A 304 7.06 15.90 -46.64
CA SER A 304 6.26 14.68 -46.70
C SER A 304 7.15 13.49 -46.39
N ARG A 305 6.71 12.64 -45.46
CA ARG A 305 7.44 11.46 -45.02
C ARG A 305 6.54 10.24 -45.00
N ASN A 306 7.12 9.10 -45.32
CA ASN A 306 6.46 7.81 -45.20
C ASN A 306 7.44 6.81 -44.57
N ILE A 307 7.08 6.27 -43.41
CA ILE A 307 7.82 5.22 -42.71
C ILE A 307 7.03 3.92 -42.76
N THR A 308 7.73 2.84 -43.07
CA THR A 308 7.15 1.49 -43.19
C THR A 308 8.07 0.47 -42.56
N ALA A 309 7.49 -0.58 -41.97
CA ALA A 309 8.20 -1.71 -41.40
C ALA A 309 7.81 -2.98 -42.17
N ASN A 310 8.79 -3.78 -42.56
CA ASN A 310 8.58 -5.02 -43.29
C ASN A 310 9.34 -6.18 -42.63
N PRO A 311 8.66 -7.21 -42.08
CA PRO A 311 7.21 -7.32 -41.90
C PRO A 311 6.67 -6.41 -40.78
N GLN A 312 5.37 -6.07 -40.82
CA GLN A 312 4.70 -5.29 -39.76
C GLN A 312 4.25 -6.17 -38.58
N ASN A 313 4.00 -7.46 -38.83
CA ASN A 313 3.69 -8.46 -37.80
C ASN A 313 4.81 -9.49 -37.76
N VAL A 314 5.43 -9.65 -36.60
CA VAL A 314 6.55 -10.57 -36.36
C VAL A 314 6.02 -11.87 -35.82
N ASP A 315 6.17 -12.93 -36.60
CA ASP A 315 5.91 -14.31 -36.20
C ASP A 315 7.21 -14.95 -35.71
N LEU A 316 7.26 -15.29 -34.42
CA LEU A 316 8.42 -15.88 -33.75
C LEU A 316 8.61 -17.37 -34.10
N GLU A 317 7.59 -18.06 -34.61
CA GLU A 317 7.65 -19.49 -34.93
C GLU A 317 8.06 -19.78 -36.38
N ASN A 318 8.04 -18.74 -37.22
CA ASN A 318 8.39 -18.82 -38.63
C ASN A 318 9.90 -19.08 -38.83
N VAL A 319 10.26 -19.68 -39.97
CA VAL A 319 11.61 -20.16 -40.29
C VAL A 319 12.67 -19.03 -40.28
N ASN A 320 12.29 -17.79 -40.63
CA ASN A 320 13.16 -16.60 -40.56
C ASN A 320 13.53 -16.18 -39.12
N CYS A 321 12.89 -16.78 -38.12
CA CYS A 321 13.11 -16.59 -36.68
C CYS A 321 13.58 -17.88 -35.98
N ARG A 322 13.78 -18.99 -36.70
CA ARG A 322 14.16 -20.28 -36.09
C ARG A 322 15.63 -20.34 -35.69
N PHE A 323 15.83 -20.75 -34.44
CA PHE A 323 17.11 -21.07 -33.80
C PHE A 323 17.84 -22.18 -34.56
N MET A 324 18.69 -21.78 -35.50
CA MET A 324 20.01 -22.37 -35.75
C MET A 324 20.87 -21.50 -36.69
N GLU A 325 20.36 -20.39 -37.24
CA GLU A 325 21.19 -19.33 -37.86
C GLU A 325 20.53 -17.91 -37.97
N GLY A 326 19.28 -17.69 -37.53
CA GLY A 326 18.50 -16.47 -37.87
C GLY A 326 18.06 -15.60 -36.69
N ILE A 327 18.64 -14.41 -36.54
CA ILE A 327 18.13 -13.33 -35.68
C ILE A 327 16.85 -12.77 -36.33
N CYS A 328 15.71 -12.76 -35.62
CA CYS A 328 14.50 -12.10 -36.12
C CYS A 328 14.81 -10.65 -36.49
N SER A 329 14.72 -10.34 -37.77
CA SER A 329 15.06 -9.03 -38.29
C SER A 329 13.94 -8.51 -39.17
N PHE A 330 13.73 -7.20 -39.10
CA PHE A 330 12.73 -6.51 -39.91
C PHE A 330 13.31 -5.19 -40.41
N GLU A 331 12.97 -4.86 -41.66
CA GLU A 331 13.49 -3.69 -42.36
C GLU A 331 12.59 -2.48 -42.03
N ILE A 332 13.22 -1.41 -41.57
CA ILE A 332 12.59 -0.09 -41.44
C ILE A 332 13.01 0.76 -42.63
N GLN A 333 12.04 1.18 -43.43
CA GLN A 333 12.23 2.05 -44.57
C GLN A 333 11.53 3.39 -44.34
N ALA A 334 12.26 4.49 -44.48
CA ALA A 334 11.70 5.84 -44.50
C ALA A 334 12.00 6.55 -45.82
N CYS A 335 10.99 7.20 -46.38
CA CYS A 335 11.09 8.00 -47.59
C CYS A 335 10.67 9.44 -47.31
N PHE A 336 11.40 10.40 -47.87
CA PHE A 336 11.18 11.83 -47.70
C PHE A 336 11.03 12.52 -49.05
N ILE A 337 10.14 13.50 -49.11
CA ILE A 337 9.91 14.41 -50.23
C ILE A 337 9.73 15.80 -49.64
N TYR A 338 10.37 16.83 -50.22
CA TYR A 338 10.14 18.21 -49.80
C TYR A 338 9.41 19.05 -50.84
N THR A 339 8.64 20.02 -50.34
CA THR A 339 7.94 21.06 -51.10
C THR A 339 8.15 22.41 -50.43
N ALA A 340 8.12 23.49 -51.20
CA ALA A 340 8.33 24.86 -50.71
C ALA A 340 7.67 25.85 -51.69
N ASN A 341 7.23 26.99 -51.16
CA ASN A 341 6.66 28.08 -51.95
C ASN A 341 7.69 29.20 -52.16
N PRO A 342 7.83 29.76 -53.37
CA PRO A 342 7.23 29.32 -54.65
C PRO A 342 7.89 28.04 -55.21
N SER A 343 7.27 27.42 -56.22
CA SER A 343 7.79 26.19 -56.86
C SER A 343 9.18 26.36 -57.51
N SER A 344 9.62 27.59 -57.76
CA SER A 344 10.98 27.90 -58.23
C SER A 344 12.05 27.76 -57.15
N TYR A 345 11.67 27.77 -55.86
CA TYR A 345 12.58 27.54 -54.74
C TYR A 345 12.92 26.04 -54.63
N SER A 346 14.04 25.64 -55.24
CA SER A 346 14.47 24.22 -55.29
C SER A 346 15.95 24.02 -54.92
N PRO A 347 16.44 24.49 -53.75
CA PRO A 347 17.80 24.22 -53.32
C PRO A 347 18.00 22.76 -52.87
N PRO A 348 19.22 22.21 -52.91
CA PRO A 348 19.50 20.91 -52.30
C PRO A 348 19.37 20.99 -50.77
N ILE A 349 18.61 20.09 -50.17
CA ILE A 349 18.36 20.04 -48.72
C ILE A 349 18.97 18.75 -48.15
N ARG A 350 19.81 18.89 -47.12
CA ARG A 350 20.29 17.74 -46.35
C ARG A 350 19.43 17.58 -45.10
N LEU A 351 18.78 16.42 -44.98
CA LEU A 351 18.02 16.03 -43.79
C LEU A 351 18.87 15.12 -42.91
N GLU A 352 19.00 15.47 -41.65
CA GLU A 352 19.48 14.57 -40.61
C GLU A 352 18.27 13.86 -40.00
N TYR A 353 18.25 12.53 -40.02
CA TYR A 353 17.18 11.73 -39.47
C TYR A 353 17.71 10.78 -38.39
N SER A 354 16.85 10.38 -37.48
CA SER A 354 17.14 9.32 -36.51
C SER A 354 15.93 8.45 -36.26
N PHE A 355 16.17 7.14 -36.19
CA PHE A 355 15.24 6.15 -35.69
C PHE A 355 15.60 5.80 -34.25
N GLU A 356 14.60 5.70 -33.40
CA GLU A 356 14.73 5.28 -32.02
C GLU A 356 13.67 4.19 -31.74
N ALA A 357 14.12 3.03 -31.26
CA ALA A 357 13.24 1.91 -30.97
C ALA A 357 12.97 1.77 -29.46
N ASP A 358 11.76 1.31 -29.11
CA ASP A 358 11.30 1.08 -27.73
C ASP A 358 11.46 2.31 -26.82
N GLY A 359 11.36 3.54 -27.36
CA GLY A 359 11.52 4.78 -26.61
C GLY A 359 10.60 4.89 -25.38
N ASP A 360 9.30 4.62 -25.57
CA ASP A 360 8.30 4.65 -24.50
C ASP A 360 8.57 3.59 -23.42
N ARG A 361 9.04 2.39 -23.82
CA ARG A 361 9.43 1.31 -22.90
C ARG A 361 10.63 1.70 -22.04
N ARG A 362 11.61 2.40 -22.62
CA ARG A 362 12.80 2.86 -21.88
C ARG A 362 12.50 3.97 -20.88
N GLN A 363 11.52 4.82 -21.15
CA GLN A 363 11.06 5.83 -20.17
C GLN A 363 10.47 5.18 -18.91
N GLN A 364 9.97 3.95 -19.01
CA GLN A 364 9.50 3.13 -17.88
C GLN A 364 10.64 2.35 -17.18
N GLY A 365 11.91 2.60 -17.53
CA GLY A 365 13.07 1.90 -16.97
C GLY A 365 13.30 0.48 -17.52
N LYS A 366 12.54 0.04 -18.53
CA LYS A 366 12.69 -1.28 -19.14
C LYS A 366 13.69 -1.23 -20.32
N PRO A 367 14.51 -2.27 -20.54
CA PRO A 367 15.48 -2.29 -21.63
C PRO A 367 14.81 -2.44 -23.00
N SER A 368 15.48 -1.95 -24.05
CA SER A 368 15.07 -2.15 -25.44
C SER A 368 15.13 -3.63 -25.80
N ARG A 369 14.06 -4.13 -26.46
CA ARG A 369 13.96 -5.52 -26.96
C ARG A 369 14.68 -5.72 -28.29
N VAL A 370 15.12 -4.63 -28.91
CA VAL A 370 15.69 -4.63 -30.25
C VAL A 370 16.97 -3.79 -30.33
N PHE A 371 17.75 -4.01 -31.38
CA PHE A 371 18.91 -3.21 -31.72
C PHE A 371 19.05 -3.04 -33.24
N PHE A 372 19.59 -1.91 -33.69
CA PHE A 372 19.79 -1.62 -35.10
C PHE A 372 21.09 -2.22 -35.65
N ARG A 373 21.07 -2.66 -36.92
CA ARG A 373 22.25 -3.08 -37.69
C ARG A 373 22.26 -2.42 -39.08
N PRO A 374 23.44 -1.98 -39.58
CA PRO A 374 24.73 -1.94 -38.89
C PRO A 374 24.76 -0.89 -37.77
N GLN A 375 25.48 -1.17 -36.69
CA GLN A 375 25.62 -0.24 -35.57
C GLN A 375 26.69 0.80 -35.90
N LYS A 376 26.35 2.09 -35.79
CA LYS A 376 27.30 3.19 -36.01
C LYS A 376 28.02 3.53 -34.69
N PRO A 377 29.31 3.91 -34.72
CA PRO A 377 30.08 4.16 -33.49
C PRO A 377 29.52 5.25 -32.57
N LYS A 378 28.74 6.20 -33.12
CA LYS A 378 28.12 7.30 -32.37
C LYS A 378 26.71 6.99 -31.88
N ASP A 379 26.07 5.97 -32.41
CA ASP A 379 24.69 5.64 -32.11
C ASP A 379 24.64 4.56 -31.02
N LEU A 380 23.66 4.67 -30.13
CA LEU A 380 23.35 3.63 -29.16
C LEU A 380 22.70 2.43 -29.87
N GLU A 381 22.69 1.25 -29.24
CA GLU A 381 22.17 0.02 -29.87
C GLU A 381 20.71 0.14 -30.36
N TYR A 382 19.89 0.96 -29.69
CA TYR A 382 18.48 1.20 -29.99
C TYR A 382 18.24 2.45 -30.85
N GLN A 383 19.31 3.07 -31.37
CA GLN A 383 19.25 4.26 -32.20
C GLN A 383 19.96 4.03 -33.53
N TYR A 384 19.44 4.65 -34.59
CA TYR A 384 20.11 4.71 -35.88
C TYR A 384 19.94 6.09 -36.49
N SER A 385 21.03 6.83 -36.64
CA SER A 385 21.03 8.18 -37.22
C SER A 385 21.65 8.20 -38.61
N GLY A 386 21.25 9.15 -39.44
CA GLY A 386 21.79 9.28 -40.79
C GLY A 386 21.51 10.64 -41.43
N ILE A 387 22.14 10.86 -42.59
CA ILE A 387 21.95 12.06 -43.39
C ILE A 387 21.46 11.61 -44.76
N LEU A 388 20.42 12.27 -45.26
CA LEU A 388 19.81 12.05 -46.56
C LEU A 388 19.80 13.37 -47.34
N GLU A 389 20.19 13.33 -48.61
CA GLU A 389 20.15 14.52 -49.47
C GLU A 389 18.93 14.48 -50.39
N LEU A 390 18.17 15.57 -50.39
CA LEU A 390 17.08 15.82 -51.30
C LEU A 390 17.55 16.86 -52.33
N PRO A 391 17.89 16.44 -53.57
CA PRO A 391 18.59 17.31 -54.52
C PRO A 391 17.72 18.45 -55.05
N LYS A 392 16.40 18.24 -55.17
CA LYS A 392 15.46 19.23 -55.71
C LYS A 392 14.06 19.06 -55.13
N GLN A 393 13.20 20.05 -55.32
CA GLN A 393 11.82 20.00 -54.87
C GLN A 393 11.09 18.81 -55.51
N GLN A 394 10.18 18.17 -54.78
CA GLN A 394 9.44 16.96 -55.19
C GLN A 394 10.30 15.72 -55.48
N SER A 395 11.62 15.75 -55.25
CA SER A 395 12.45 14.56 -55.35
C SER A 395 12.23 13.63 -54.14
N LYS A 396 12.06 12.33 -54.41
CA LYS A 396 11.92 11.30 -53.39
C LYS A 396 13.28 10.67 -53.09
N ALA A 397 13.69 10.68 -51.84
CA ALA A 397 14.84 9.92 -51.37
C ALA A 397 14.41 9.00 -50.21
N CYS A 398 14.93 7.78 -50.17
CA CYS A 398 14.60 6.80 -49.15
C CYS A 398 15.86 6.25 -48.48
N THR A 399 15.71 5.82 -47.24
CA THR A 399 16.73 5.13 -46.46
C THR A 399 16.14 3.89 -45.81
N LYS A 400 16.99 2.88 -45.60
CA LYS A 400 16.62 1.58 -45.06
C LYS A 400 17.61 1.21 -43.96
N THR A 401 17.11 0.61 -42.90
CA THR A 401 17.92 0.05 -41.82
C THR A 401 17.25 -1.20 -41.28
N THR A 402 18.02 -2.12 -40.70
CA THR A 402 17.52 -3.39 -40.19
C THR A 402 17.46 -3.34 -38.67
N LEU A 403 16.31 -3.69 -38.10
CA LEU A 403 16.10 -3.81 -36.67
C LEU A 403 16.07 -5.30 -36.31
N HIS A 404 16.88 -5.69 -35.33
CA HIS A 404 17.03 -7.08 -34.87
C HIS A 404 16.43 -7.25 -33.48
N LEU A 405 15.68 -8.33 -33.28
CA LEU A 405 15.16 -8.75 -31.99
C LEU A 405 16.26 -9.41 -31.15
N LYS A 406 16.32 -9.07 -29.85
CA LYS A 406 17.20 -9.74 -28.90
C LYS A 406 16.71 -11.16 -28.61
N GLU A 407 17.60 -12.06 -28.22
CA GLU A 407 17.28 -13.47 -28.00
C GLU A 407 16.36 -13.71 -26.78
N GLN A 408 16.45 -12.87 -25.74
CA GLN A 408 15.72 -13.05 -24.47
C GLN A 408 14.58 -12.04 -24.27
N VAL A 409 13.71 -11.89 -25.27
CA VAL A 409 12.55 -10.98 -25.14
C VAL A 409 11.43 -11.67 -24.37
N ARG A 410 11.15 -11.16 -23.17
CA ARG A 410 10.01 -11.61 -22.34
C ARG A 410 8.69 -11.00 -22.84
N ASP A 411 8.66 -9.70 -23.11
CA ASP A 411 7.44 -9.00 -23.53
C ASP A 411 7.19 -9.18 -25.03
N LYS A 412 6.33 -10.16 -25.32
CA LYS A 412 5.91 -10.57 -26.67
C LYS A 412 4.48 -10.13 -27.02
N LEU A 413 3.86 -9.24 -26.23
CA LEU A 413 2.51 -8.75 -26.49
C LEU A 413 2.50 -7.31 -26.99
N HIS A 414 3.30 -6.44 -26.38
CA HIS A 414 3.31 -5.03 -26.75
C HIS A 414 4.08 -4.79 -28.05
N PRO A 415 3.62 -3.88 -28.92
CA PRO A 415 4.34 -3.53 -30.14
C PRO A 415 5.73 -2.96 -29.83
N ILE A 416 6.67 -3.18 -30.73
CA ILE A 416 7.93 -2.45 -30.77
C ILE A 416 7.67 -1.13 -31.47
N VAL A 417 7.67 -0.04 -30.70
CA VAL A 417 7.45 1.31 -31.22
C VAL A 417 8.77 1.83 -31.78
N VAL A 418 8.78 2.26 -33.04
CA VAL A 418 9.91 2.95 -33.67
C VAL A 418 9.51 4.39 -33.95
N MET A 419 10.23 5.32 -33.35
CA MET A 419 10.08 6.75 -33.58
C MET A 419 11.09 7.20 -34.62
N MET A 420 10.65 7.87 -35.67
CA MET A 420 11.50 8.58 -36.62
C MET A 420 11.41 10.07 -36.38
N THR A 421 12.55 10.72 -36.20
CA THR A 421 12.68 12.18 -36.13
C THR A 421 13.59 12.68 -37.23
N TYR A 422 13.34 13.89 -37.75
CA TYR A 422 14.19 14.49 -38.77
C TYR A 422 14.37 16.00 -38.57
N ASN A 423 15.47 16.54 -39.08
CA ASN A 423 15.74 17.98 -39.08
C ASN A 423 16.56 18.40 -40.31
N ILE A 424 16.50 19.68 -40.70
CA ILE A 424 17.37 20.22 -41.76
C ILE A 424 18.77 20.41 -41.19
N LYS A 425 19.76 19.79 -41.82
CA LYS A 425 21.17 19.95 -41.49
C LYS A 425 21.76 21.14 -42.23
N HIS A 426 21.89 22.27 -41.55
CA HIS A 426 22.55 23.44 -42.08
C HIS A 426 24.06 23.21 -42.25
N GLY A 427 24.57 23.43 -43.45
CA GLY A 427 26.02 23.58 -43.65
C GLY A 427 26.50 24.94 -43.15
N ARG A 428 27.80 25.08 -42.86
CA ARG A 428 28.42 26.40 -42.69
C ARG A 428 28.35 27.14 -44.03
N SER A 429 27.31 27.93 -44.27
CA SER A 429 27.20 28.77 -45.46
C SER A 429 28.23 29.90 -45.34
N ARG A 430 29.22 29.92 -46.23
CA ARG A 430 30.32 30.91 -46.26
C ARG A 430 30.49 31.57 -47.62
N ARG A 431 29.46 31.56 -48.47
CA ARG A 431 29.50 32.21 -49.78
C ARG A 431 28.54 33.40 -49.77
N GLN A 432 29.09 34.58 -49.46
CA GLN A 432 28.51 35.83 -49.93
C GLN A 432 28.56 35.81 -51.46
N ILE A 433 27.41 36.01 -52.10
CA ILE A 433 27.34 36.22 -53.54
C ILE A 433 27.89 37.63 -53.80
N PRO A 434 28.88 37.82 -54.69
CA PRO A 434 29.41 39.15 -54.99
C PRO A 434 28.31 40.04 -55.55
N GLY A 435 27.95 41.12 -54.84
CA GLY A 435 26.96 42.12 -55.27
C GLY A 435 25.63 42.12 -54.48
N ALA A 436 25.33 41.11 -53.66
CA ALA A 436 24.17 41.14 -52.76
C ALA A 436 24.58 41.70 -51.39
N THR A 437 24.01 42.84 -50.98
CA THR A 437 24.26 43.48 -49.68
C THR A 437 23.72 42.64 -48.50
N LEU A 438 22.68 41.85 -48.75
CA LEU A 438 22.05 40.93 -47.79
C LEU A 438 22.35 39.48 -48.16
N GLY A 439 22.92 38.70 -47.23
CA GLY A 439 23.25 37.29 -47.46
C GLY A 439 22.00 36.39 -47.58
N PRO A 440 22.11 35.24 -48.28
CA PRO A 440 21.00 34.31 -48.46
C PRO A 440 20.57 33.66 -47.14
N LEU A 441 19.26 33.56 -46.92
CA LEU A 441 18.68 32.93 -45.74
C LEU A 441 18.63 31.41 -45.88
N LEU A 442 18.88 30.71 -44.77
CA LEU A 442 18.74 29.26 -44.72
C LEU A 442 17.25 28.91 -44.54
N PRO A 443 16.72 27.89 -45.25
CA PRO A 443 15.34 27.48 -45.10
C PRO A 443 15.05 26.97 -43.69
N ILE A 444 13.79 26.93 -43.29
CA ILE A 444 13.32 26.36 -42.02
C ILE A 444 12.27 25.27 -42.30
N LEU A 445 12.21 24.25 -41.45
CA LEU A 445 11.12 23.27 -41.52
C LEU A 445 9.82 23.91 -41.09
N ASN A 446 8.73 23.56 -41.77
CA ASN A 446 7.40 23.90 -41.28
C ASN A 446 7.20 23.32 -39.86
N ALA A 447 6.67 24.13 -38.95
CA ALA A 447 6.40 23.70 -37.58
C ALA A 447 5.27 22.67 -37.48
N VAL A 448 4.35 22.68 -38.46
CA VAL A 448 3.19 21.79 -38.52
C VAL A 448 3.16 21.06 -39.87
N PRO A 449 3.06 19.72 -39.92
CA PRO A 449 3.05 18.78 -38.80
C PRO A 449 4.43 18.59 -38.17
N HIS A 450 4.46 18.06 -36.94
CA HIS A 450 5.69 17.77 -36.21
C HIS A 450 6.68 16.93 -37.02
N ASN A 451 7.97 17.17 -36.77
CA ASN A 451 9.10 16.50 -37.41
C ASN A 451 9.37 15.08 -36.89
N SER A 452 8.36 14.44 -36.30
CA SER A 452 8.41 13.09 -35.76
C SER A 452 7.27 12.23 -36.31
N GLN A 453 7.52 10.96 -36.59
CA GLN A 453 6.52 9.98 -36.99
C GLN A 453 6.74 8.66 -36.25
N ARG A 454 5.66 8.06 -35.76
CA ARG A 454 5.65 6.79 -35.03
C ARG A 454 5.22 5.66 -35.97
N ILE A 455 5.82 4.48 -35.82
CA ILE A 455 5.37 3.22 -36.41
C ILE A 455 5.48 2.10 -35.37
N GLU A 456 4.58 1.13 -35.47
CA GLU A 456 4.51 -0.02 -34.58
C GLU A 456 4.79 -1.31 -35.35
N VAL A 457 5.65 -2.15 -34.77
CA VAL A 457 5.91 -3.51 -35.22
C VAL A 457 5.30 -4.46 -34.19
N ASN A 458 4.25 -5.17 -34.58
CA ASN A 458 3.47 -6.02 -33.67
C ASN A 458 4.06 -7.42 -33.61
N PHE A 459 3.98 -8.07 -32.45
CA PHE A 459 4.15 -9.52 -32.37
C PHE A 459 2.86 -10.21 -32.77
N LEU A 460 2.97 -11.38 -33.42
CA LEU A 460 1.82 -12.22 -33.70
C LEU A 460 1.31 -12.81 -32.37
N LYS A 461 0.13 -12.36 -31.92
CA LYS A 461 -0.50 -12.76 -30.65
C LYS A 461 -1.14 -14.15 -30.74
N GLN A 462 -0.32 -15.18 -30.65
CA GLN A 462 -0.79 -16.57 -30.61
C GLN A 462 -1.41 -16.88 -29.24
N GLY A 463 -2.54 -17.59 -29.22
CA GLY A 463 -3.21 -18.02 -27.97
C GLY A 463 -4.17 -17.00 -27.33
N CYS A 464 -4.56 -15.95 -28.06
CA CYS A 464 -5.34 -14.80 -27.58
C CYS A 464 -6.68 -14.61 -28.30
N GLY A 465 -7.47 -15.68 -28.42
CA GLY A 465 -8.75 -15.67 -29.13
C GLY A 465 -8.70 -15.25 -30.61
N GLU A 466 -9.89 -15.09 -31.21
CA GLU A 466 -10.06 -14.53 -32.58
C GLU A 466 -9.95 -13.00 -32.60
N ASP A 467 -10.22 -12.35 -31.46
CA ASP A 467 -10.16 -10.88 -31.29
C ASP A 467 -8.72 -10.35 -31.09
N LYS A 468 -7.74 -11.25 -30.89
CA LYS A 468 -6.32 -10.93 -30.66
C LYS A 468 -6.10 -10.12 -29.37
N ILE A 469 -6.99 -10.28 -28.40
CA ILE A 469 -6.86 -9.70 -27.07
C ILE A 469 -6.61 -10.85 -26.12
N CYS A 470 -5.44 -10.86 -25.46
CA CYS A 470 -5.09 -11.98 -24.57
C CYS A 470 -5.75 -11.74 -23.21
N GLN A 471 -6.95 -12.30 -23.00
CA GLN A 471 -7.70 -12.17 -21.75
C GLN A 471 -7.47 -13.39 -20.86
N SER A 472 -6.56 -13.28 -19.90
CA SER A 472 -6.28 -14.39 -18.97
C SER A 472 -7.33 -14.50 -17.87
N ASN A 473 -7.33 -15.61 -17.13
CA ASN A 473 -8.11 -15.78 -15.91
C ASN A 473 -7.28 -16.47 -14.82
N LEU A 474 -6.22 -15.79 -14.40
CA LEU A 474 -5.39 -16.26 -13.30
C LEU A 474 -6.17 -16.17 -11.97
N GLN A 475 -6.27 -17.27 -11.24
CA GLN A 475 -6.86 -17.26 -9.89
C GLN A 475 -5.84 -17.73 -8.87
N LEU A 476 -5.88 -17.18 -7.65
CA LEU A 476 -4.99 -17.59 -6.56
C LEU A 476 -5.78 -18.29 -5.44
N LYS A 477 -5.40 -19.52 -5.11
CA LYS A 477 -5.93 -20.26 -3.96
C LYS A 477 -4.79 -20.70 -3.07
N TYR A 478 -4.94 -20.53 -1.76
CA TYR A 478 -3.92 -20.91 -0.77
C TYR A 478 -4.51 -21.66 0.42
N LYS A 479 -3.67 -22.42 1.13
CA LYS A 479 -3.97 -23.03 2.43
C LYS A 479 -2.69 -23.34 3.20
N PHE A 480 -2.69 -23.19 4.53
CA PHE A 480 -1.52 -23.57 5.35
C PHE A 480 -1.53 -25.05 5.73
N TYR A 481 -0.33 -25.62 5.77
CA TYR A 481 -0.06 -27.02 6.10
C TYR A 481 1.05 -27.12 7.15
N SER A 482 0.92 -28.10 8.05
CA SER A 482 1.99 -28.59 8.91
C SER A 482 2.86 -29.58 8.15
N ARG A 483 4.18 -29.43 8.26
CA ARG A 483 5.18 -30.36 7.72
C ARG A 483 5.50 -31.42 8.78
N VAL A 484 5.00 -32.63 8.57
CA VAL A 484 5.26 -33.79 9.46
C VAL A 484 6.53 -34.52 9.04
N ASP A 485 6.75 -34.63 7.73
CA ASP A 485 7.91 -35.23 7.09
C ASP A 485 8.24 -34.47 5.78
N ASP A 486 9.30 -34.84 5.07
CA ASP A 486 9.76 -34.16 3.84
C ASP A 486 8.74 -34.18 2.69
N ALA A 487 7.83 -35.17 2.69
CA ALA A 487 6.79 -35.34 1.67
C ALA A 487 5.36 -35.33 2.22
N VAL A 488 5.17 -35.24 3.55
CA VAL A 488 3.86 -35.36 4.18
C VAL A 488 3.42 -34.00 4.75
N PHE A 489 2.45 -33.40 4.09
CA PHE A 489 1.84 -32.12 4.45
C PHE A 489 0.41 -32.35 4.92
N GLN A 490 0.12 -31.96 6.17
CA GLN A 490 -1.22 -32.06 6.75
C GLN A 490 -1.83 -30.66 6.89
N PRO A 491 -3.09 -30.43 6.46
CA PRO A 491 -3.70 -29.11 6.56
C PRO A 491 -3.78 -28.66 8.02
N LEU A 492 -3.49 -27.38 8.28
CA LEU A 492 -3.62 -26.84 9.63
C LEU A 492 -5.10 -26.86 10.09
N PRO A 493 -5.36 -27.07 11.39
CA PRO A 493 -6.70 -26.96 11.95
C PRO A 493 -7.20 -25.52 11.84
N ARG A 494 -8.50 -25.35 11.63
CA ARG A 494 -9.15 -24.03 11.62
C ARG A 494 -9.70 -23.68 12.99
N GLY A 495 -9.45 -22.46 13.44
CA GLY A 495 -10.05 -21.88 14.64
C GLY A 495 -11.51 -21.46 14.42
N ASP A 496 -12.19 -21.10 15.51
CA ASP A 496 -13.59 -20.62 15.52
C ASP A 496 -13.78 -19.32 14.72
N ASP A 497 -12.70 -18.57 14.49
CA ASP A 497 -12.62 -17.36 13.67
C ASP A 497 -12.39 -17.63 12.17
N GLY A 498 -12.23 -18.91 11.79
CA GLY A 498 -12.01 -19.34 10.42
C GLY A 498 -10.55 -19.27 9.93
N LEU A 499 -9.61 -18.82 10.77
CA LEU A 499 -8.16 -18.79 10.46
C LEU A 499 -7.47 -20.13 10.76
N ASP A 500 -6.44 -20.44 9.98
CA ASP A 500 -5.59 -21.61 10.22
C ASP A 500 -4.74 -21.38 11.49
N VAL A 501 -4.64 -22.40 12.37
CA VAL A 501 -3.95 -22.32 13.66
C VAL A 501 -2.66 -23.14 13.63
N PHE A 502 -1.54 -22.49 13.92
CA PHE A 502 -0.21 -23.09 13.98
C PHE A 502 0.28 -23.20 15.44
N SER A 503 0.61 -24.41 15.89
CA SER A 503 1.12 -24.70 17.23
C SER A 503 2.59 -25.10 17.18
N MET A 504 3.47 -24.30 17.78
CA MET A 504 4.92 -24.53 17.79
C MET A 504 5.33 -25.81 18.55
N SER A 505 4.49 -26.31 19.45
CA SER A 505 4.80 -27.46 20.31
C SER A 505 4.58 -28.79 19.59
N ASP A 506 3.52 -28.88 18.79
CA ASP A 506 3.11 -30.12 18.11
C ASP A 506 3.56 -30.18 16.63
N GLN A 507 3.87 -29.03 16.00
CA GLN A 507 4.13 -28.93 14.56
C GLN A 507 5.55 -28.43 14.29
N LYS A 508 6.37 -29.25 13.61
CA LYS A 508 7.81 -28.99 13.41
C LYS A 508 8.15 -27.99 12.30
N GLY A 509 7.21 -27.69 11.41
CA GLY A 509 7.42 -26.74 10.31
C GLY A 509 6.11 -26.39 9.60
N ILE A 510 6.12 -25.27 8.88
CA ILE A 510 4.95 -24.72 8.19
C ILE A 510 5.20 -24.66 6.68
N ALA A 511 4.17 -24.96 5.90
CA ALA A 511 4.18 -24.83 4.45
C ALA A 511 2.90 -24.17 3.96
N LEU A 512 3.00 -23.43 2.85
CA LEU A 512 1.88 -22.79 2.18
C LEU A 512 1.60 -23.53 0.87
N GLY A 513 0.46 -24.21 0.79
CA GLY A 513 -0.01 -24.84 -0.44
C GLY A 513 -0.65 -23.80 -1.34
N ILE A 514 -0.10 -23.61 -2.54
CA ILE A 514 -0.53 -22.59 -3.51
C ILE A 514 -1.05 -23.30 -4.76
N SER A 515 -2.21 -22.86 -5.25
CA SER A 515 -2.84 -23.35 -6.47
C SER A 515 -3.22 -22.18 -7.37
N ILE A 516 -2.67 -22.15 -8.59
CA ILE A 516 -2.91 -21.09 -9.58
C ILE A 516 -3.39 -21.71 -10.90
N PRO A 517 -4.71 -21.74 -11.16
CA PRO A 517 -5.25 -22.09 -12.46
C PRO A 517 -5.37 -20.90 -13.41
N ASN A 518 -5.28 -21.18 -14.71
CA ASN A 518 -5.67 -20.31 -15.82
C ASN A 518 -6.79 -20.99 -16.65
N PHE A 519 -7.93 -21.26 -16.02
CA PHE A 519 -9.09 -21.86 -16.70
C PHE A 519 -10.09 -20.78 -17.12
N PRO A 520 -10.86 -20.98 -18.21
CA PRO A 520 -11.98 -20.09 -18.52
C PRO A 520 -12.94 -19.96 -17.33
N SER A 521 -13.46 -18.76 -17.08
CA SER A 521 -14.42 -18.50 -16.00
C SER A 521 -15.72 -19.28 -16.18
N VAL A 522 -16.14 -19.47 -17.44
CA VAL A 522 -17.31 -20.25 -17.81
C VAL A 522 -16.87 -21.36 -18.76
N ALA A 523 -17.02 -22.61 -18.33
CA ALA A 523 -16.58 -23.77 -19.11
C ALA A 523 -17.27 -23.88 -20.49
N ASP A 524 -18.53 -23.44 -20.56
CA ASP A 524 -19.34 -23.46 -21.79
C ASP A 524 -19.01 -22.31 -22.76
N GLU A 525 -18.30 -21.27 -22.29
CA GLU A 525 -17.88 -20.12 -23.09
C GLU A 525 -16.35 -19.92 -22.99
N PRO A 526 -15.54 -20.87 -23.48
CA PRO A 526 -14.10 -20.81 -23.30
C PRO A 526 -13.48 -19.59 -23.98
N GLN A 527 -14.08 -19.06 -25.06
CA GLN A 527 -13.53 -17.90 -25.78
C GLN A 527 -13.68 -16.57 -25.03
N ARG A 528 -14.39 -16.55 -23.89
CA ARG A 528 -14.62 -15.32 -23.13
C ARG A 528 -13.39 -14.86 -22.35
N ASP A 529 -12.62 -15.80 -21.80
CA ASP A 529 -11.41 -15.54 -21.01
C ASP A 529 -10.59 -16.85 -20.81
N GLY A 530 -9.49 -16.75 -20.08
CA GLY A 530 -8.57 -17.87 -19.89
C GLY A 530 -7.64 -18.09 -21.07
N ASP A 531 -7.41 -17.07 -21.89
CA ASP A 531 -6.31 -17.03 -22.87
C ASP A 531 -4.94 -17.23 -22.22
N ASP A 532 -3.93 -17.39 -23.07
CA ASP A 532 -2.54 -17.48 -22.66
C ASP A 532 -2.12 -16.23 -21.85
N ALA A 533 -1.64 -16.45 -20.62
CA ALA A 533 -1.18 -15.39 -19.73
C ALA A 533 0.33 -15.15 -19.95
N HIS A 534 0.70 -14.01 -20.53
CA HIS A 534 2.08 -13.67 -20.82
C HIS A 534 2.78 -13.02 -19.63
N GLU A 535 4.08 -13.30 -19.47
CA GLU A 535 4.86 -12.93 -18.26
C GLU A 535 4.10 -13.20 -16.95
N ALA A 536 3.44 -14.36 -16.84
CA ALA A 536 2.70 -14.71 -15.62
C ALA A 536 3.70 -15.00 -14.48
N MET A 537 3.61 -14.22 -13.41
CA MET A 537 4.48 -14.32 -12.23
C MET A 537 3.68 -14.31 -10.94
N LEU A 538 4.23 -14.97 -9.91
CA LEU A 538 3.75 -14.87 -8.53
C LEU A 538 4.86 -14.24 -7.69
N LEU A 539 4.55 -13.11 -7.06
CA LEU A 539 5.40 -12.42 -6.10
C LEU A 539 4.94 -12.77 -4.69
N ILE A 540 5.87 -13.22 -3.86
CA ILE A 540 5.59 -13.67 -2.49
C ILE A 540 6.45 -12.84 -1.53
N SER A 541 5.80 -12.08 -0.66
CA SER A 541 6.44 -11.31 0.40
C SER A 541 6.16 -11.95 1.76
N LEU A 542 7.23 -12.41 2.41
CA LEU A 542 7.21 -13.07 3.70
C LEU A 542 7.50 -12.07 4.83
N PRO A 543 6.86 -12.21 6.00
CA PRO A 543 7.14 -11.40 7.18
C PRO A 543 8.49 -11.80 7.79
N SER A 544 9.06 -10.96 8.66
CA SER A 544 10.34 -11.25 9.34
C SER A 544 10.33 -12.54 10.19
N SER A 545 9.16 -13.03 10.56
CA SER A 545 8.97 -14.27 11.30
C SER A 545 9.15 -15.54 10.45
N LEU A 546 9.09 -15.42 9.12
CA LEU A 546 9.18 -16.56 8.18
C LEU A 546 10.24 -16.31 7.11
N THR A 547 11.00 -17.34 6.76
CA THR A 547 11.92 -17.28 5.62
C THR A 547 11.67 -18.42 4.64
N TYR A 548 11.93 -18.16 3.36
CA TYR A 548 11.83 -19.16 2.30
C TYR A 548 12.87 -20.26 2.50
N ALA A 549 12.41 -21.52 2.57
CA ALA A 549 13.30 -22.67 2.71
C ALA A 549 13.42 -23.45 1.40
N SER A 550 12.29 -23.88 0.82
CA SER A 550 12.30 -24.64 -0.45
C SER A 550 10.92 -24.75 -1.09
N LEU A 551 10.90 -25.14 -2.37
CA LEU A 551 9.69 -25.50 -3.11
C LEU A 551 9.50 -27.03 -3.16
N ARG A 552 8.26 -27.52 -3.04
CA ARG A 552 7.92 -28.95 -3.15
C ARG A 552 6.71 -29.16 -4.06
N HIS A 553 6.71 -30.28 -4.78
CA HIS A 553 5.59 -30.67 -5.64
C HIS A 553 4.36 -31.00 -4.80
N TYR A 554 3.17 -30.66 -5.31
CA TYR A 554 1.91 -31.10 -4.70
C TYR A 554 1.65 -32.58 -4.99
N ASN A 555 1.86 -33.00 -6.25
CA ASN A 555 1.94 -34.40 -6.70
C ASN A 555 3.16 -34.59 -7.61
N ALA A 556 3.72 -35.81 -7.65
CA ALA A 556 4.94 -36.10 -8.43
C ALA A 556 4.81 -35.85 -9.95
N THR A 557 3.58 -35.80 -10.48
CA THR A 557 3.28 -35.55 -11.90
C THR A 557 3.02 -34.09 -12.25
N GLU A 558 2.89 -33.21 -11.25
CA GLU A 558 2.56 -31.80 -11.47
C GLU A 558 3.82 -30.94 -11.63
N LYS A 559 3.77 -30.00 -12.59
CA LYS A 559 4.85 -29.04 -12.84
C LYS A 559 4.90 -28.02 -11.70
N ILE A 560 6.11 -27.66 -11.28
CA ILE A 560 6.37 -26.58 -10.32
C ILE A 560 6.97 -25.38 -11.06
N PRO A 561 6.67 -24.14 -10.60
CA PRO A 561 7.28 -22.95 -11.19
C PRO A 561 8.74 -22.81 -10.78
N THR A 562 9.49 -22.04 -11.58
CA THR A 562 10.87 -21.67 -11.24
C THR A 562 10.82 -20.47 -10.30
N CYS A 563 11.27 -20.64 -9.06
CA CYS A 563 11.25 -19.57 -8.05
C CYS A 563 12.66 -19.14 -7.64
N VAL A 564 12.89 -17.84 -7.55
CA VAL A 564 14.14 -17.24 -7.07
C VAL A 564 13.84 -16.36 -5.87
N SER A 565 14.62 -16.50 -4.80
CA SER A 565 14.50 -15.67 -3.60
C SER A 565 15.59 -14.60 -3.53
N ASN A 566 15.30 -13.50 -2.85
CA ASN A 566 16.31 -12.51 -2.48
C ASN A 566 17.34 -13.07 -1.47
N THR A 567 18.40 -12.33 -1.19
CA THR A 567 19.48 -12.72 -0.25
C THR A 567 19.00 -13.03 1.16
N ASN A 568 17.94 -12.34 1.62
CA ASN A 568 17.36 -12.51 2.95
C ASN A 568 16.23 -13.55 2.99
N ALA A 569 15.91 -14.19 1.86
CA ALA A 569 14.84 -15.17 1.71
C ALA A 569 13.44 -14.67 2.17
N THR A 570 13.17 -13.37 2.07
CA THR A 570 11.89 -12.73 2.42
C THR A 570 11.02 -12.40 1.22
N HIS A 571 11.62 -12.24 0.04
CA HIS A 571 10.91 -11.99 -1.21
C HIS A 571 11.23 -13.13 -2.18
N VAL A 572 10.19 -13.75 -2.72
CA VAL A 572 10.31 -14.87 -3.66
C VAL A 572 9.53 -14.55 -4.92
N GLU A 573 10.18 -14.64 -6.06
CA GLU A 573 9.59 -14.43 -7.38
C GLU A 573 9.50 -15.78 -8.09
N CYS A 574 8.28 -16.19 -8.45
CA CYS A 574 8.01 -17.46 -9.11
C CYS A 574 7.49 -17.22 -10.54
N GLU A 575 8.22 -17.73 -11.54
CA GLU A 575 7.83 -17.69 -12.94
C GLU A 575 6.84 -18.81 -13.25
N LEU A 576 5.59 -18.44 -13.60
CA LEU A 576 4.51 -19.37 -13.91
C LEU A 576 4.49 -19.72 -15.42
N GLY A 577 4.94 -18.81 -16.27
CA GLY A 577 5.10 -19.08 -17.69
C GLY A 577 5.08 -17.82 -18.55
N ASN A 578 5.70 -17.91 -19.73
CA ASN A 578 5.67 -16.85 -20.72
C ASN A 578 5.49 -17.42 -22.15
N PRO A 579 4.26 -17.85 -22.51
CA PRO A 579 3.03 -17.73 -21.71
C PRO A 579 2.73 -18.93 -20.78
N MET A 580 1.92 -18.68 -19.75
CA MET A 580 1.16 -19.71 -19.03
C MET A 580 -0.10 -20.03 -19.84
N LYS A 581 -0.10 -21.21 -20.47
CA LYS A 581 -1.13 -21.60 -21.45
C LYS A 581 -2.55 -21.64 -20.86
N ARG A 582 -3.54 -21.44 -21.72
CA ARG A 582 -4.95 -21.74 -21.45
C ARG A 582 -5.12 -23.14 -20.86
N GLY A 583 -5.88 -23.24 -19.78
CA GLY A 583 -6.17 -24.49 -19.07
C GLY A 583 -4.99 -25.04 -18.26
N ALA A 584 -3.88 -24.32 -18.15
CA ALA A 584 -2.77 -24.73 -17.28
C ALA A 584 -3.10 -24.45 -15.81
N GLN A 585 -2.52 -25.27 -14.92
CA GLN A 585 -2.60 -25.05 -13.48
C GLN A 585 -1.28 -25.42 -12.82
N PHE A 586 -0.81 -24.56 -11.91
CA PHE A 586 0.29 -24.86 -10.99
C PHE A 586 -0.24 -25.18 -9.61
N ARG A 587 0.28 -26.24 -8.99
CA ARG A 587 0.03 -26.62 -7.59
C ARG A 587 1.33 -27.05 -6.93
N PHE A 588 1.68 -26.38 -5.84
CA PHE A 588 2.95 -26.64 -5.15
C PHE A 588 2.88 -26.20 -3.68
N TYR A 589 3.84 -26.68 -2.90
CA TYR A 589 4.03 -26.28 -1.51
C TYR A 589 5.27 -25.38 -1.40
N LEU A 590 5.06 -24.20 -0.82
CA LEU A 590 6.12 -23.30 -0.41
C LEU A 590 6.48 -23.61 1.04
N VAL A 591 7.65 -24.22 1.27
CA VAL A 591 8.10 -24.59 2.61
C VAL A 591 8.79 -23.40 3.27
N LEU A 592 8.36 -23.07 4.48
CA LEU A 592 8.78 -21.89 5.21
C LEU A 592 9.51 -22.29 6.51
N SER A 593 10.59 -21.58 6.82
CA SER A 593 11.29 -21.71 8.10
C SER A 593 10.59 -20.89 9.17
N THR A 594 10.44 -21.48 10.36
CA THR A 594 9.82 -20.85 11.53
C THR A 594 10.84 -20.26 12.51
N SER A 595 12.11 -20.17 12.12
CA SER A 595 13.21 -19.68 12.97
C SER A 595 13.04 -18.23 13.44
N GLY A 596 12.23 -17.42 12.75
CA GLY A 596 11.96 -16.02 13.11
C GLY A 596 10.76 -15.82 14.05
N ILE A 597 10.02 -16.87 14.40
CA ILE A 597 8.84 -16.77 15.27
C ILE A 597 9.30 -16.53 16.72
N THR A 598 8.86 -15.40 17.29
CA THR A 598 9.12 -15.03 18.69
C THR A 598 7.88 -15.21 19.57
N LEU A 599 8.04 -15.12 20.89
CA LEU A 599 6.93 -15.17 21.86
C LEU A 599 5.88 -14.05 21.66
N GLU A 600 6.24 -12.96 20.97
CA GLU A 600 5.35 -11.84 20.67
C GLU A 600 4.58 -12.00 19.35
N THR A 601 4.96 -12.98 18.53
CA THR A 601 4.34 -13.22 17.23
C THR A 601 2.96 -13.86 17.41
N THR A 602 1.89 -13.13 17.11
CA THR A 602 0.50 -13.60 17.27
C THR A 602 -0.12 -14.09 15.97
N GLU A 603 0.31 -13.54 14.83
CA GLU A 603 -0.16 -13.90 13.50
C GLU A 603 1.00 -13.96 12.49
N LEU A 604 0.82 -14.79 11.47
CA LEU A 604 1.67 -14.90 10.30
C LEU A 604 0.88 -14.36 9.12
N GLU A 605 1.42 -13.36 8.42
CA GLU A 605 0.80 -12.78 7.23
C GLU A 605 1.78 -12.87 6.06
N VAL A 606 1.43 -13.68 5.04
CA VAL A 606 2.20 -13.83 3.80
C VAL A 606 1.44 -13.15 2.68
N ASN A 607 2.05 -12.16 2.04
CA ASN A 607 1.43 -11.44 0.94
C ASN A 607 1.77 -12.13 -0.39
N LEU A 608 0.73 -12.43 -1.17
CA LEU A 608 0.80 -13.09 -2.46
C LEU A 608 0.22 -12.18 -3.53
N GLU A 609 0.99 -11.86 -4.55
CA GLU A 609 0.59 -11.00 -5.65
C GLU A 609 0.82 -11.71 -6.98
N LEU A 610 -0.24 -11.88 -7.77
CA LEU A 610 -0.15 -12.43 -9.12
C LEU A 610 -0.03 -11.27 -10.12
N THR A 611 0.88 -11.39 -11.07
CA THR A 611 1.10 -10.38 -12.11
C THR A 611 1.18 -11.04 -13.49
N THR A 612 0.69 -10.34 -14.51
CA THR A 612 0.75 -10.73 -15.92
C THR A 612 0.64 -9.47 -16.78
N ILE A 613 1.15 -9.52 -18.01
CA ILE A 613 0.96 -8.46 -19.01
C ILE A 613 -0.27 -8.68 -19.91
N SER A 614 -0.92 -9.85 -19.82
CA SER A 614 -2.20 -10.11 -20.46
C SER A 614 -3.32 -9.29 -19.79
N GLU A 615 -4.42 -9.05 -20.49
CA GLU A 615 -5.59 -8.40 -19.90
C GLU A 615 -6.19 -9.33 -18.85
N GLN A 616 -6.35 -8.81 -17.65
CA GLN A 616 -6.75 -9.59 -16.48
C GLN A 616 -7.60 -8.67 -15.59
N PRO A 617 -8.79 -9.12 -15.15
CA PRO A 617 -9.56 -8.42 -14.13
C PRO A 617 -8.70 -8.20 -12.89
N ALA A 618 -8.78 -7.02 -12.27
CA ALA A 618 -7.89 -6.61 -11.19
C ALA A 618 -7.62 -7.73 -10.16
N LEU A 619 -6.37 -8.21 -10.14
CA LEU A 619 -5.89 -9.21 -9.20
C LEU A 619 -5.62 -8.49 -7.87
N ALA A 620 -6.55 -8.57 -6.93
CA ALA A 620 -6.30 -8.06 -5.59
C ALA A 620 -5.17 -8.88 -4.93
N PRO A 621 -4.20 -8.23 -4.26
CA PRO A 621 -3.19 -8.94 -3.49
C PRO A 621 -3.86 -9.75 -2.38
N VAL A 622 -3.41 -11.00 -2.21
CA VAL A 622 -3.99 -11.93 -1.24
C VAL A 622 -3.07 -12.06 -0.05
N ALA A 623 -3.56 -11.66 1.13
CA ALA A 623 -2.86 -11.83 2.39
C ALA A 623 -3.24 -13.17 3.04
N ALA A 624 -2.35 -14.15 2.97
CA ALA A 624 -2.51 -15.44 3.61
C ALA A 624 -2.19 -15.34 5.11
N ARG A 625 -3.20 -15.51 5.97
CA ARG A 625 -3.09 -15.33 7.42
C ARG A 625 -3.23 -16.65 8.20
N ALA A 626 -2.38 -16.84 9.21
CA ALA A 626 -2.46 -17.92 10.18
C ALA A 626 -2.17 -17.41 11.60
N ARG A 627 -2.88 -17.95 12.61
CA ARG A 627 -2.69 -17.59 14.01
C ARG A 627 -1.63 -18.49 14.65
N VAL A 628 -0.74 -17.90 15.46
CA VAL A 628 0.30 -18.65 16.19
C VAL A 628 -0.12 -18.85 17.63
N ILE A 629 -0.15 -20.10 18.10
CA ILE A 629 -0.35 -20.46 19.50
C ILE A 629 0.90 -21.12 20.09
N ILE A 630 1.18 -20.83 21.36
CA ILE A 630 2.29 -21.40 22.11
C ILE A 630 1.72 -22.18 23.29
N GLU A 631 1.90 -23.49 23.27
CA GLU A 631 1.40 -24.39 24.33
C GLU A 631 2.45 -24.57 25.42
N LEU A 632 2.07 -24.32 26.69
CA LEU A 632 2.92 -24.63 27.84
C LEU A 632 2.67 -26.05 28.37
N PRO A 633 3.69 -26.92 28.46
CA PRO A 633 3.55 -28.29 28.95
C PRO A 633 3.60 -28.34 30.50
N LEU A 634 2.58 -27.81 31.17
CA LEU A 634 2.42 -27.89 32.62
C LEU A 634 1.61 -29.14 33.01
N SER A 635 1.96 -29.78 34.11
CA SER A 635 1.24 -30.95 34.63
C SER A 635 1.04 -30.86 36.13
N ILE A 636 -0.17 -31.16 36.60
CA ILE A 636 -0.54 -31.16 38.02
C ILE A 636 -1.01 -32.54 38.47
N THR A 637 -0.49 -33.00 39.61
CA THR A 637 -0.81 -34.31 40.21
C THR A 637 -1.02 -34.17 41.72
N GLY A 638 -1.92 -34.95 42.31
CA GLY A 638 -2.18 -34.90 43.75
C GLY A 638 -2.48 -36.26 44.36
N LEU A 639 -1.92 -36.54 45.55
CA LEU A 639 -2.07 -37.81 46.24
C LEU A 639 -2.35 -37.61 47.75
N PRO A 640 -3.41 -38.25 48.31
CA PRO A 640 -3.70 -38.23 49.74
C PRO A 640 -2.92 -39.31 50.50
N LYS A 641 -2.57 -39.02 51.76
CA LYS A 641 -1.86 -39.91 52.68
C LYS A 641 -2.54 -39.87 54.07
N PRO A 642 -3.13 -40.98 54.55
CA PRO A 642 -3.42 -42.23 53.83
C PRO A 642 -4.54 -42.07 52.79
N LYS A 643 -4.65 -43.00 51.83
CA LYS A 643 -5.70 -43.00 50.78
C LYS A 643 -7.10 -43.32 51.32
N GLN A 644 -7.16 -44.06 52.43
CA GLN A 644 -8.38 -44.45 53.11
C GLN A 644 -8.34 -43.91 54.54
N LEU A 645 -9.42 -43.29 54.97
CA LEU A 645 -9.59 -42.79 56.32
C LEU A 645 -10.69 -43.56 57.03
N PHE A 646 -10.55 -43.70 58.34
CA PHE A 646 -11.58 -44.28 59.19
C PHE A 646 -12.03 -43.23 60.21
N PHE A 647 -13.33 -43.14 60.46
CA PHE A 647 -13.88 -42.28 61.51
C PHE A 647 -14.45 -43.11 62.67
N SER A 648 -14.10 -42.72 63.89
CA SER A 648 -14.53 -43.33 65.15
C SER A 648 -14.35 -42.35 66.31
N GLY A 649 -14.88 -42.69 67.50
CA GLY A 649 -14.79 -41.86 68.71
C GLY A 649 -16.16 -41.44 69.25
N VAL A 650 -16.16 -40.40 70.10
CA VAL A 650 -17.37 -39.80 70.68
C VAL A 650 -17.63 -38.44 70.05
N VAL A 651 -18.91 -38.12 69.83
CA VAL A 651 -19.34 -36.84 69.29
C VAL A 651 -18.95 -35.71 70.26
N LYS A 652 -18.02 -34.85 69.82
CA LYS A 652 -17.66 -33.59 70.48
C LYS A 652 -18.08 -32.40 69.63
N GLY A 653 -18.63 -31.36 70.26
CA GLY A 653 -18.99 -30.10 69.60
C GLY A 653 -17.79 -29.19 69.37
N GLU A 654 -17.93 -28.22 68.46
CA GLU A 654 -16.85 -27.32 68.03
C GLU A 654 -16.17 -26.56 69.18
N SER A 655 -16.93 -26.00 70.11
CA SER A 655 -16.40 -25.23 71.26
C SER A 655 -15.61 -26.09 72.27
N ALA A 656 -15.74 -27.42 72.20
CA ALA A 656 -15.03 -28.36 73.04
C ALA A 656 -13.70 -28.85 72.41
N MET A 657 -13.42 -28.51 71.15
CA MET A 657 -12.18 -28.86 70.46
C MET A 657 -11.08 -27.87 70.84
N LYS A 658 -10.02 -28.34 71.52
CA LYS A 658 -8.87 -27.48 71.91
C LYS A 658 -7.57 -27.90 71.24
N LYS A 659 -7.44 -29.18 70.90
CA LYS A 659 -6.26 -29.77 70.26
C LYS A 659 -6.64 -30.35 68.90
N GLU A 660 -5.66 -30.48 68.00
CA GLU A 660 -5.91 -31.14 66.72
C GLU A 660 -6.40 -32.59 66.88
N SER A 661 -5.93 -33.32 67.90
CA SER A 661 -6.36 -34.69 68.19
C SER A 661 -7.83 -34.83 68.58
N ASP A 662 -8.49 -33.75 69.00
CA ASP A 662 -9.93 -33.75 69.31
C ASP A 662 -10.82 -33.80 68.06
N VAL A 663 -10.32 -33.36 66.90
CA VAL A 663 -11.10 -33.22 65.65
C VAL A 663 -11.38 -34.56 64.99
N GLY A 664 -10.37 -35.42 64.90
CA GLY A 664 -10.47 -36.74 64.27
C GLY A 664 -9.22 -37.14 63.49
N SER A 665 -9.38 -38.02 62.51
CA SER A 665 -8.29 -38.75 61.86
C SER A 665 -7.39 -37.84 61.01
N PRO A 666 -6.04 -37.93 61.12
CA PRO A 666 -5.12 -37.10 60.35
C PRO A 666 -5.05 -37.54 58.88
N VAL A 667 -5.01 -36.55 57.99
CA VAL A 667 -4.83 -36.74 56.55
C VAL A 667 -3.90 -35.66 56.01
N SER A 668 -2.97 -36.04 55.13
CA SER A 668 -2.15 -35.10 54.39
C SER A 668 -2.32 -35.26 52.89
N PHE A 669 -2.18 -34.15 52.16
CA PHE A 669 -2.28 -34.11 50.71
C PHE A 669 -0.99 -33.54 50.14
N ASN A 670 -0.39 -34.26 49.19
CA ASN A 670 0.76 -33.79 48.44
C ASN A 670 0.33 -33.47 47.01
N VAL A 671 0.35 -32.19 46.63
CA VAL A 671 0.05 -31.73 45.28
C VAL A 671 1.34 -31.29 44.60
N MET A 672 1.72 -31.94 43.52
CA MET A 672 2.92 -31.66 42.75
C MET A 672 2.56 -31.03 41.41
N VAL A 673 3.15 -29.86 41.15
CA VAL A 673 3.11 -29.16 39.85
C VAL A 673 4.47 -29.36 39.18
N SER A 674 4.50 -29.81 37.93
CA SER A 674 5.73 -30.06 37.15
C SER A 674 5.72 -29.28 35.84
N ASN A 675 6.85 -28.63 35.52
CA ASN A 675 7.15 -28.09 34.18
C ASN A 675 7.98 -29.12 33.42
N ARG A 676 7.51 -29.57 32.25
CA ARG A 676 8.30 -30.43 31.35
C ARG A 676 9.02 -29.63 30.26
N GLY A 677 8.76 -28.34 30.15
CA GLY A 677 9.37 -27.42 29.18
C GLY A 677 10.59 -26.69 29.74
N GLN A 678 11.09 -25.71 28.97
CA GLN A 678 12.19 -24.83 29.40
C GLN A 678 11.75 -23.90 30.54
N SER A 679 12.70 -23.47 31.40
CA SER A 679 12.42 -22.48 32.44
C SER A 679 12.09 -21.14 31.76
N LEU A 680 10.91 -20.62 32.06
CA LEU A 680 10.38 -19.39 31.47
C LEU A 680 10.24 -18.35 32.59
N SER A 681 11.37 -18.00 33.19
CA SER A 681 11.50 -17.11 34.35
C SER A 681 10.88 -15.71 34.18
N THR A 682 10.30 -15.39 33.02
CA THR A 682 9.77 -14.08 32.62
C THR A 682 8.27 -14.05 32.28
N LEU A 683 7.53 -15.18 32.32
CA LEU A 683 6.16 -15.26 31.76
C LEU A 683 5.02 -14.71 32.65
N GLY A 684 5.31 -14.13 33.81
CA GLY A 684 4.31 -13.54 34.70
C GLY A 684 4.10 -14.34 35.99
N SER A 685 2.95 -14.15 36.65
CA SER A 685 2.65 -14.77 37.95
C SER A 685 1.76 -16.00 37.79
N ALA A 686 2.24 -17.15 38.23
CA ALA A 686 1.49 -18.40 38.25
C ALA A 686 0.87 -18.63 39.64
N PHE A 687 -0.38 -19.12 39.66
CA PHE A 687 -1.12 -19.39 40.88
C PHE A 687 -1.68 -20.81 40.86
N LEU A 688 -1.50 -21.53 41.96
CA LEU A 688 -2.16 -22.79 42.24
C LEU A 688 -3.41 -22.50 43.09
N TYR A 689 -4.57 -22.88 42.57
CA TYR A 689 -5.85 -22.79 43.25
C TYR A 689 -6.26 -24.16 43.77
N LEU A 690 -6.68 -24.22 45.03
CA LEU A 690 -7.16 -25.43 45.69
C LEU A 690 -8.60 -25.19 46.19
N MET A 691 -9.53 -26.01 45.72
CA MET A 691 -10.91 -26.01 46.22
C MET A 691 -11.00 -27.01 47.39
N TRP A 692 -11.15 -26.49 48.60
CA TRP A 692 -11.09 -27.27 49.83
C TRP A 692 -12.48 -27.49 50.44
N PRO A 693 -13.00 -28.73 50.50
CA PRO A 693 -14.32 -29.04 51.08
C PRO A 693 -14.26 -28.98 52.61
N TYR A 694 -14.67 -27.84 53.17
CA TYR A 694 -14.55 -27.58 54.61
C TYR A 694 -15.84 -27.81 55.38
N GLU A 695 -17.01 -27.72 54.73
CA GLU A 695 -18.32 -27.76 55.40
C GLU A 695 -19.36 -28.46 54.51
N ILE A 696 -20.32 -29.18 55.10
CA ILE A 696 -21.53 -29.64 54.40
C ILE A 696 -22.63 -28.59 54.41
N SER A 697 -23.66 -28.76 53.59
CA SER A 697 -24.76 -27.79 53.43
C SER A 697 -25.47 -27.39 54.74
N ASN A 698 -25.39 -28.21 55.79
CA ASN A 698 -26.04 -28.00 57.08
C ASN A 698 -25.19 -27.24 58.13
N GLY A 699 -24.02 -26.71 57.79
CA GLY A 699 -23.18 -25.96 58.75
C GLY A 699 -22.08 -26.76 59.44
N LYS A 700 -21.98 -28.08 59.23
CA LYS A 700 -21.02 -28.94 59.94
C LYS A 700 -19.71 -29.11 59.16
N TRP A 701 -18.59 -29.14 59.90
CA TRP A 701 -17.23 -29.31 59.36
C TRP A 701 -17.01 -30.67 58.68
N LEU A 702 -16.21 -30.68 57.60
CA LEU A 702 -15.78 -31.88 56.86
C LEU A 702 -14.28 -32.16 57.03
N LEU A 703 -13.44 -31.48 56.23
CA LEU A 703 -11.99 -31.53 56.32
C LEU A 703 -11.49 -30.22 56.95
N TYR A 704 -10.90 -30.34 58.13
CA TYR A 704 -10.34 -29.21 58.84
C TYR A 704 -8.87 -28.99 58.44
N PRO A 705 -8.51 -27.85 57.81
CA PRO A 705 -7.14 -27.58 57.39
C PRO A 705 -6.31 -27.07 58.57
N LEU A 706 -5.17 -27.71 58.86
CA LEU A 706 -4.25 -27.34 59.94
C LEU A 706 -3.09 -26.47 59.44
N LYS A 707 -2.41 -26.92 58.38
CA LYS A 707 -1.22 -26.27 57.85
C LYS A 707 -1.11 -26.50 56.36
N MET A 708 -0.57 -25.54 55.63
CA MET A 708 -0.26 -25.66 54.21
C MET A 708 1.11 -25.05 53.95
N GLU A 709 2.01 -25.80 53.31
CA GLU A 709 3.33 -25.33 52.92
C GLU A 709 3.59 -25.64 51.45
N LEU A 710 3.84 -24.59 50.66
CA LEU A 710 4.28 -24.71 49.28
C LEU A 710 5.80 -24.59 49.25
N VAL A 711 6.47 -25.61 48.73
CA VAL A 711 7.94 -25.65 48.57
C VAL A 711 8.26 -25.76 47.09
N SER A 712 8.94 -24.75 46.55
CA SER A 712 9.54 -24.80 45.21
C SER A 712 10.88 -25.54 45.24
N HIS A 713 11.34 -26.04 44.10
CA HIS A 713 12.66 -26.67 43.96
C HIS A 713 13.82 -25.78 44.43
N SER A 714 13.65 -24.45 44.34
CA SER A 714 14.60 -23.43 44.84
C SER A 714 14.58 -23.24 46.37
N GLN A 715 13.92 -24.12 47.13
CA GLN A 715 13.67 -24.02 48.57
C GLN A 715 12.90 -22.78 49.04
N HIS A 716 12.34 -21.99 48.13
CA HIS A 716 11.46 -20.89 48.49
C HIS A 716 10.15 -21.43 49.08
N ARG A 717 9.80 -20.94 50.27
CA ARG A 717 8.57 -21.30 50.98
C ARG A 717 7.54 -20.21 50.78
N SER A 718 6.36 -20.59 50.31
CA SER A 718 5.26 -19.65 50.08
C SER A 718 4.02 -20.10 50.84
N THR A 719 3.28 -19.12 51.35
CA THR A 719 2.05 -19.35 52.11
C THR A 719 0.83 -19.20 51.19
N CYS A 720 -0.17 -20.05 51.39
CA CYS A 720 -1.46 -19.96 50.70
C CYS A 720 -2.39 -18.99 51.45
N THR A 721 -3.31 -18.37 50.72
CA THR A 721 -4.34 -17.46 51.26
C THR A 721 -5.73 -18.04 51.06
N PRO A 722 -6.65 -17.98 52.03
CA PRO A 722 -6.48 -17.49 53.41
C PRO A 722 -5.60 -18.43 54.26
N ASN A 723 -5.25 -18.04 55.48
CA ASN A 723 -4.42 -18.86 56.36
C ASN A 723 -5.19 -20.13 56.84
N PRO A 724 -4.56 -21.30 56.90
CA PRO A 724 -5.17 -22.51 57.47
C PRO A 724 -5.28 -22.42 59.01
N ASN A 725 -6.03 -23.34 59.63
CA ASN A 725 -6.35 -23.40 61.06
C ASN A 725 -7.20 -22.22 61.60
N PRO A 726 -8.42 -21.99 61.08
CA PRO A 726 -9.27 -20.87 61.49
C PRO A 726 -9.69 -20.88 62.97
N LEU A 727 -9.80 -22.06 63.61
CA LEU A 727 -10.13 -22.19 65.04
C LEU A 727 -8.91 -22.11 65.97
N GLY A 728 -7.70 -21.91 65.42
CA GLY A 728 -6.47 -21.76 66.22
C GLY A 728 -6.14 -22.97 67.10
N LEU A 729 -6.46 -24.19 66.65
CA LEU A 729 -6.21 -25.41 67.43
C LEU A 729 -4.72 -25.61 67.66
N ALA A 730 -4.35 -26.07 68.86
CA ALA A 730 -2.95 -26.37 69.21
C ALA A 730 -2.45 -27.58 68.40
N LEU A 731 -1.40 -27.36 67.61
CA LEU A 731 -0.74 -28.39 66.80
C LEU A 731 0.15 -29.26 67.70
N GLU A 732 -0.05 -30.58 67.67
CA GLU A 732 0.79 -31.51 68.42
C GLU A 732 1.98 -31.95 67.55
N PRO A 733 3.22 -31.99 68.09
CA PRO A 733 4.37 -32.48 67.33
C PRO A 733 4.20 -33.96 66.97
N PRO A 734 4.67 -34.41 65.80
CA PRO A 734 4.58 -35.81 65.42
C PRO A 734 5.30 -36.67 66.47
N PRO A 735 4.75 -37.83 66.88
CA PRO A 735 5.34 -38.66 67.93
C PRO A 735 6.76 -39.08 67.55
N GLN A 736 7.77 -38.56 68.28
CA GLN A 736 9.14 -39.06 68.22
C GLN A 736 9.22 -40.36 69.04
N GLY A 737 9.16 -41.50 68.36
CA GLY A 737 9.28 -42.78 69.07
C GLY A 737 9.40 -43.99 68.14
N ARG A 738 10.64 -44.49 68.03
CA ARG A 738 11.07 -45.87 67.66
C ARG A 738 10.38 -46.55 66.46
N LYS A 739 11.17 -46.79 65.41
CA LYS A 739 10.92 -47.78 64.35
C LYS A 739 10.47 -49.11 64.97
N LYS A 740 9.16 -49.34 65.01
CA LYS A 740 8.59 -50.68 65.11
C LYS A 740 8.66 -51.24 63.69
N ARG A 741 9.31 -52.41 63.53
CA ARG A 741 9.35 -53.16 62.26
C ARG A 741 7.94 -53.20 61.67
N GLU A 742 7.80 -52.69 60.45
CA GLU A 742 6.73 -53.12 59.56
C GLU A 742 6.94 -54.61 59.32
N THR A 743 6.21 -55.42 60.09
CA THR A 743 5.92 -56.79 59.67
C THR A 743 5.01 -56.64 58.45
N GLU A 744 5.42 -57.21 57.32
CA GLU A 744 4.60 -57.38 56.14
C GLU A 744 3.19 -57.82 56.57
N GLN A 745 2.22 -56.92 56.41
CA GLN A 745 0.83 -57.33 56.40
C GLN A 745 0.65 -58.09 55.10
N ALA A 746 0.70 -59.41 55.21
CA ALA A 746 0.06 -60.30 54.26
C ALA A 746 -1.32 -59.74 53.92
N GLU A 747 -1.64 -59.71 52.62
CA GLU A 747 -3.00 -59.54 52.12
C GLU A 747 -3.88 -60.61 52.79
N MET A 748 -4.51 -60.23 53.90
CA MET A 748 -5.62 -60.98 54.46
C MET A 748 -6.78 -60.72 53.51
N SER A 749 -7.16 -61.77 52.77
CA SER A 749 -8.41 -61.84 52.05
C SER A 749 -9.54 -61.31 52.93
N SER A 750 -10.26 -60.33 52.39
CA SER A 750 -11.45 -59.76 53.02
C SER A 750 -12.37 -60.89 53.50
N PRO A 751 -12.78 -60.93 54.78
CA PRO A 751 -13.86 -61.83 55.17
C PRO A 751 -15.08 -61.50 54.32
N SER A 752 -15.71 -62.53 53.78
CA SER A 752 -16.90 -62.44 52.95
C SER A 752 -17.91 -61.46 53.55
N LEU A 753 -18.12 -60.36 52.84
CA LEU A 753 -18.94 -59.22 53.23
C LEU A 753 -20.43 -59.54 53.02
N THR A 754 -20.94 -60.59 53.66
CA THR A 754 -22.34 -61.04 53.50
C THR A 754 -23.31 -60.32 54.45
N TYR A 755 -22.91 -59.20 55.07
CA TYR A 755 -23.72 -58.49 56.08
C TYR A 755 -24.07 -57.02 55.77
N TRP A 756 -23.78 -56.52 54.55
CA TRP A 756 -24.10 -55.14 54.14
C TRP A 756 -24.94 -55.10 52.86
N ARG A 757 -26.11 -55.75 52.83
CA ARG A 757 -27.13 -55.48 51.80
C ARG A 757 -28.00 -54.29 52.24
N GLY A 758 -27.84 -53.15 51.56
CA GLY A 758 -28.80 -52.04 51.61
C GLY A 758 -28.28 -50.63 51.94
N ARG A 759 -26.97 -50.37 51.96
CA ARG A 759 -26.41 -49.02 52.24
C ARG A 759 -25.88 -48.32 50.98
N LYS A 760 -25.99 -46.98 50.96
CA LYS A 760 -25.63 -46.09 49.84
C LYS A 760 -24.22 -45.52 50.04
N ASN A 761 -23.52 -45.24 48.93
CA ASN A 761 -22.27 -44.47 48.91
C ASN A 761 -22.59 -42.99 48.69
N ALA A 762 -21.81 -42.09 49.29
CA ALA A 762 -21.99 -40.64 49.15
C ALA A 762 -20.72 -39.97 48.63
N THR A 763 -20.85 -39.02 47.71
CA THR A 763 -19.75 -38.22 47.16
C THR A 763 -19.88 -36.74 47.55
N LEU A 764 -18.84 -36.20 48.15
CA LEU A 764 -18.76 -34.82 48.63
C LEU A 764 -17.76 -34.06 47.74
N ASP A 765 -18.28 -33.19 46.88
CA ASP A 765 -17.52 -32.40 45.90
C ASP A 765 -18.06 -30.97 45.82
N CYS A 766 -17.15 -30.03 45.61
CA CYS A 766 -17.42 -28.61 45.48
C CYS A 766 -18.23 -28.27 44.23
N VAL A 767 -17.91 -28.91 43.10
CA VAL A 767 -18.53 -28.60 41.80
C VAL A 767 -19.94 -29.17 41.70
N LEU A 768 -20.17 -30.34 42.31
CA LEU A 768 -21.50 -30.97 42.40
C LEU A 768 -22.40 -30.29 43.45
N GLY A 769 -21.88 -29.33 44.21
CA GLY A 769 -22.62 -28.60 45.25
C GLY A 769 -22.94 -29.42 46.50
N THR A 770 -22.36 -30.63 46.64
CA THR A 770 -22.61 -31.52 47.79
C THR A 770 -21.76 -31.16 49.01
N ALA A 771 -20.72 -30.34 48.84
CA ALA A 771 -19.95 -29.71 49.92
C ALA A 771 -19.71 -28.22 49.65
N ARG A 772 -19.64 -27.41 50.71
CA ARG A 772 -19.19 -26.01 50.66
C ARG A 772 -17.67 -25.99 50.71
N CYS A 773 -17.08 -25.23 49.79
CA CYS A 773 -15.65 -25.22 49.61
C CYS A 773 -15.06 -23.83 49.78
N LEU A 774 -13.86 -23.81 50.36
CA LEU A 774 -13.06 -22.61 50.52
C LEU A 774 -11.92 -22.65 49.50
N LEU A 775 -11.72 -21.54 48.80
CA LEU A 775 -10.71 -21.43 47.76
C LEU A 775 -9.40 -20.96 48.37
N TYR A 776 -8.37 -21.81 48.34
CA TYR A 776 -7.01 -21.43 48.69
C TYR A 776 -6.23 -21.02 47.44
N LYS A 777 -5.64 -19.83 47.48
CA LYS A 777 -4.76 -19.29 46.44
C LYS A 777 -3.31 -19.34 46.92
N CYS A 778 -2.49 -20.15 46.25
CA CYS A 778 -1.07 -20.33 46.55
C CYS A 778 -0.21 -19.76 45.40
N PRO A 779 0.58 -18.68 45.63
CA PRO A 779 1.46 -18.10 44.60
C PRO A 779 2.67 -19.00 44.33
N LEU A 780 2.96 -19.26 43.05
CA LEU A 780 4.15 -19.99 42.59
C LEU A 780 5.22 -19.00 42.14
N TYR A 781 6.15 -18.64 43.04
CA TYR A 781 7.30 -17.79 42.71
C TYR A 781 8.43 -18.61 42.06
N SER A 782 8.97 -18.12 40.94
CA SER A 782 10.02 -18.75 40.10
C SER A 782 9.88 -20.27 39.90
N PHE A 783 9.10 -20.64 38.87
CA PHE A 783 8.79 -22.04 38.56
C PHE A 783 9.74 -22.64 37.50
N ASP A 784 10.90 -23.14 37.95
CA ASP A 784 11.92 -23.69 37.03
C ASP A 784 11.65 -25.15 36.61
N ARG A 785 11.18 -26.01 37.51
CA ARG A 785 11.00 -27.46 37.25
C ARG A 785 9.82 -28.10 37.98
N SER A 786 9.71 -27.92 39.29
CA SER A 786 8.58 -28.46 40.06
C SER A 786 8.35 -27.71 41.36
N ALA A 787 7.12 -27.76 41.85
CA ALA A 787 6.68 -27.21 43.13
C ALA A 787 5.75 -28.21 43.81
N VAL A 788 5.89 -28.37 45.12
CA VAL A 788 5.11 -29.32 45.92
C VAL A 788 4.39 -28.58 47.03
N LEU A 789 3.06 -28.64 47.02
CA LEU A 789 2.19 -28.17 48.09
C LEU A 789 1.87 -29.35 49.02
N THR A 790 2.25 -29.22 50.29
CA THR A 790 1.91 -30.18 51.35
C THR A 790 0.85 -29.57 52.24
N ILE A 791 -0.28 -30.27 52.38
CA ILE A 791 -1.42 -29.86 53.18
C ILE A 791 -1.59 -30.85 54.32
N TRP A 792 -1.68 -30.36 55.55
CA TRP A 792 -2.02 -31.16 56.73
C TRP A 792 -3.44 -30.80 57.17
N ALA A 793 -4.27 -31.81 57.34
CA ALA A 793 -5.67 -31.66 57.70
C ALA A 793 -6.14 -32.81 58.61
N ARG A 794 -7.34 -32.64 59.18
CA ARG A 794 -8.03 -33.69 59.92
C ARG A 794 -9.45 -33.86 59.43
N LEU A 795 -9.90 -35.11 59.42
CA LEU A 795 -11.29 -35.47 59.20
C LEU A 795 -12.11 -35.15 60.45
N TRP A 796 -13.25 -34.48 60.30
CA TRP A 796 -14.11 -34.13 61.43
C TRP A 796 -14.99 -35.31 61.86
N ASN A 797 -14.48 -36.17 62.74
CA ASN A 797 -15.14 -37.44 63.08
C ASN A 797 -16.57 -37.26 63.60
N SER A 798 -16.87 -36.21 64.38
CA SER A 798 -18.24 -35.95 64.89
C SER A 798 -19.27 -35.84 63.76
N THR A 799 -18.94 -35.14 62.67
CA THR A 799 -19.85 -34.93 61.54
C THR A 799 -20.11 -36.24 60.81
N PHE A 800 -19.06 -37.04 60.61
CA PHE A 800 -19.19 -38.34 59.95
C PHE A 800 -19.96 -39.37 60.79
N LEU A 801 -19.84 -39.33 62.12
CA LEU A 801 -20.63 -40.17 63.03
C LEU A 801 -22.11 -39.79 63.05
N GLU A 802 -22.44 -38.50 62.99
CA GLU A 802 -23.83 -38.03 63.02
C GLU A 802 -24.54 -38.19 61.68
N GLU A 803 -23.92 -37.74 60.60
CA GLU A 803 -24.58 -37.63 59.29
C GLU A 803 -24.35 -38.86 58.41
N PHE A 804 -23.20 -39.54 58.55
CA PHE A 804 -22.76 -40.54 57.57
C PHE A 804 -22.58 -41.96 58.15
N ALA A 805 -22.91 -42.20 59.43
CA ALA A 805 -22.81 -43.54 60.03
C ALA A 805 -23.70 -44.61 59.37
N HIS A 806 -24.72 -44.20 58.62
CA HIS A 806 -25.61 -45.07 57.85
C HIS A 806 -25.07 -45.39 56.45
N MET A 807 -24.00 -44.73 55.99
CA MET A 807 -23.38 -44.96 54.69
C MET A 807 -22.37 -46.12 54.74
N THR A 808 -22.04 -46.69 53.58
CA THR A 808 -21.00 -47.73 53.42
C THR A 808 -19.62 -47.12 53.26
N SER A 809 -19.51 -46.08 52.46
CA SER A 809 -18.32 -45.25 52.31
C SER A 809 -18.72 -43.85 51.86
N VAL A 810 -17.91 -42.87 52.25
CA VAL A 810 -18.04 -41.48 51.82
C VAL A 810 -16.77 -41.09 51.09
N GLU A 811 -16.89 -40.58 49.87
CA GLU A 811 -15.76 -40.08 49.09
C GLU A 811 -15.75 -38.55 49.14
N VAL A 812 -14.62 -37.97 49.56
CA VAL A 812 -14.40 -36.52 49.63
C VAL A 812 -13.41 -36.11 48.55
N ILE A 813 -13.81 -35.21 47.65
CA ILE A 813 -13.00 -34.81 46.49
C ILE A 813 -12.41 -33.41 46.73
N VAL A 814 -11.07 -33.32 46.69
CA VAL A 814 -10.34 -32.05 46.68
C VAL A 814 -9.88 -31.75 45.24
N ARG A 815 -10.10 -30.53 44.74
CA ARG A 815 -9.71 -30.15 43.36
C ARG A 815 -8.58 -29.13 43.37
N ALA A 816 -7.65 -29.26 42.43
CA ALA A 816 -6.58 -28.28 42.24
C ALA A 816 -6.50 -27.84 40.76
N ASN A 817 -6.28 -26.55 40.53
CA ASN A 817 -6.16 -25.94 39.19
C ASN A 817 -4.99 -24.94 39.15
N ILE A 818 -4.27 -24.86 38.04
CA ILE A 818 -3.22 -23.86 37.80
C ILE A 818 -3.68 -22.79 36.82
N SER A 819 -3.39 -21.53 37.13
CA SER A 819 -3.55 -20.42 36.19
C SER A 819 -2.24 -19.67 36.03
N VAL A 820 -1.94 -19.22 34.81
CA VAL A 820 -0.81 -18.34 34.53
C VAL A 820 -1.36 -16.99 34.08
N SER A 821 -1.03 -15.93 34.82
CA SER A 821 -1.32 -14.56 34.41
C SER A 821 -0.12 -14.00 33.67
N SER A 822 -0.20 -13.93 32.33
CA SER A 822 0.86 -13.44 31.45
C SER A 822 0.42 -12.20 30.64
N THR A 823 1.40 -11.38 30.24
CA THR A 823 1.19 -10.32 29.23
C THR A 823 1.03 -10.88 27.81
N ILE A 824 1.43 -12.14 27.61
CA ILE A 824 1.41 -12.83 26.32
C ILE A 824 0.02 -13.40 26.06
N ARG A 825 -0.62 -12.96 24.96
CA ARG A 825 -2.04 -13.26 24.65
C ARG A 825 -2.27 -14.60 23.96
N ASN A 826 -1.26 -15.18 23.32
CA ASN A 826 -1.33 -16.40 22.52
C ASN A 826 -0.85 -17.67 23.26
N LEU A 827 -0.84 -17.61 24.59
CA LEU A 827 -0.41 -18.69 25.47
C LEU A 827 -1.61 -19.58 25.85
N VAL A 828 -1.50 -20.89 25.60
CA VAL A 828 -2.55 -21.86 25.95
C VAL A 828 -2.00 -22.90 26.94
N LEU A 829 -2.78 -23.21 27.98
CA LEU A 829 -2.45 -24.19 29.02
C LEU A 829 -3.18 -25.50 28.75
N ARG A 830 -2.43 -26.61 28.66
CA ARG A 830 -2.94 -27.97 28.56
C ARG A 830 -2.83 -28.65 29.93
N ASP A 831 -3.80 -29.47 30.32
CA ASP A 831 -3.81 -30.25 31.58
C ASP A 831 -3.70 -29.45 32.90
N ALA A 832 -4.41 -28.32 33.00
CA ALA A 832 -4.32 -27.41 34.14
C ALA A 832 -5.04 -27.88 35.44
N THR A 833 -5.86 -28.93 35.41
CA THR A 833 -6.74 -29.32 36.53
C THR A 833 -6.56 -30.78 36.98
N THR A 834 -6.61 -31.06 38.28
CA THR A 834 -6.62 -32.43 38.84
C THR A 834 -7.64 -32.59 39.98
N GLN A 835 -8.09 -33.83 40.19
CA GLN A 835 -9.03 -34.24 41.24
C GLN A 835 -8.35 -35.23 42.19
N ILE A 836 -8.53 -35.05 43.50
CA ILE A 836 -7.84 -35.81 44.55
C ILE A 836 -8.91 -36.41 45.48
N PRO A 837 -9.39 -37.64 45.21
CA PRO A 837 -10.41 -38.29 46.03
C PRO A 837 -9.83 -38.95 47.29
N VAL A 838 -10.54 -38.85 48.41
CA VAL A 838 -10.25 -39.55 49.66
C VAL A 838 -11.47 -40.34 50.09
N THR A 839 -11.28 -41.64 50.34
CA THR A 839 -12.39 -42.52 50.75
C THR A 839 -12.39 -42.69 52.27
N VAL A 840 -13.57 -42.54 52.87
CA VAL A 840 -13.79 -42.51 54.30
C VAL A 840 -14.75 -43.63 54.69
N TYR A 841 -14.35 -44.45 55.67
CA TYR A 841 -15.10 -45.61 56.16
C TYR A 841 -15.39 -45.50 57.66
N LEU A 842 -16.47 -46.15 58.11
CA LEU A 842 -16.72 -46.32 59.53
C LEU A 842 -15.78 -47.40 60.10
N ASP A 843 -15.14 -47.13 61.24
CA ASP A 843 -14.28 -48.10 61.92
C ASP A 843 -15.10 -49.33 62.39
N PRO A 844 -14.73 -50.57 62.00
CA PRO A 844 -15.48 -51.77 62.36
C PRO A 844 -15.55 -52.06 63.87
N VAL A 845 -14.67 -51.47 64.70
CA VAL A 845 -14.70 -51.69 66.16
C VAL A 845 -15.96 -51.10 66.82
N VAL A 846 -16.57 -50.06 66.22
CA VAL A 846 -17.80 -49.43 66.74
C VAL A 846 -19.08 -50.17 66.31
N ALA A 847 -19.01 -51.02 65.28
CA ALA A 847 -20.17 -51.78 64.79
C ALA A 847 -20.60 -52.92 65.74
N LEU A 848 -19.76 -53.31 66.70
CA LEU A 848 -19.99 -54.46 67.58
C LEU A 848 -20.83 -54.17 68.84
N THR A 849 -21.29 -52.94 69.06
CA THR A 849 -22.02 -52.54 70.29
C THR A 849 -23.54 -52.44 70.15
N ARG A 850 -24.14 -53.03 69.11
CA ARG A 850 -25.59 -53.33 69.09
C ARG A 850 -25.81 -54.79 69.47
N GLY A 851 -26.31 -55.01 70.69
CA GLY A 851 -26.46 -56.31 71.34
C GLY A 851 -27.25 -57.35 70.53
N VAL A 852 -26.79 -58.60 70.63
CA VAL A 852 -27.43 -59.78 70.04
C VAL A 852 -28.73 -60.09 70.80
N PRO A 853 -29.86 -60.32 70.13
CA PRO A 853 -31.14 -60.62 70.79
C PRO A 853 -31.10 -61.93 71.59
N TRP A 854 -31.61 -61.92 72.82
CA TRP A 854 -31.53 -63.02 73.81
C TRP A 854 -32.04 -64.38 73.28
N TRP A 855 -32.98 -64.39 72.34
CA TRP A 855 -33.57 -65.61 71.78
C TRP A 855 -32.54 -66.46 71.02
N ILE A 856 -31.49 -65.84 70.46
CA ILE A 856 -30.41 -66.57 69.76
C ILE A 856 -29.56 -67.35 70.76
N ILE A 857 -29.36 -66.82 71.98
CA ILE A 857 -28.67 -67.52 73.07
C ILE A 857 -29.53 -68.70 73.56
N LEU A 858 -30.84 -68.50 73.70
CA LEU A 858 -31.79 -69.55 74.11
C LEU A 858 -31.82 -70.74 73.12
N ILE A 859 -31.84 -70.46 71.82
CA ILE A 859 -31.83 -71.49 70.76
C ILE A 859 -30.48 -72.23 70.74
N ALA A 860 -29.37 -71.52 70.91
CA ALA A 860 -28.05 -72.14 70.96
C ALA A 860 -27.87 -73.07 72.18
N VAL A 861 -28.42 -72.69 73.33
CA VAL A 861 -28.41 -73.54 74.54
C VAL A 861 -29.29 -74.78 74.36
N LEU A 862 -30.49 -74.64 73.79
CA LEU A 862 -31.38 -75.78 73.53
C LEU A 862 -30.78 -76.76 72.51
N ALA A 863 -30.17 -76.26 71.43
CA ALA A 863 -29.48 -77.09 70.45
C ALA A 863 -28.25 -77.78 71.05
N GLY A 864 -27.48 -77.07 71.89
CA GLY A 864 -26.32 -77.63 72.59
C GLY A 864 -26.71 -78.76 73.55
N ILE A 865 -27.81 -78.62 74.30
CA ILE A 865 -28.32 -79.67 75.20
C ILE A 865 -28.81 -80.88 74.42
N LEU A 866 -29.45 -80.68 73.26
CA LEU A 866 -29.95 -81.76 72.42
C LEU A 866 -28.78 -82.58 71.83
N VAL A 867 -27.73 -81.90 71.33
CA VAL A 867 -26.51 -82.56 70.84
C VAL A 867 -25.78 -83.28 71.97
N LEU A 868 -25.66 -82.67 73.15
CA LEU A 868 -25.03 -83.30 74.32
C LEU A 868 -25.78 -84.56 74.77
N GLY A 869 -27.11 -84.51 74.81
CA GLY A 869 -27.94 -85.68 75.15
C GLY A 869 -27.78 -86.83 74.15
N LEU A 870 -27.67 -86.52 72.87
CA LEU A 870 -27.45 -87.49 71.81
C LEU A 870 -26.04 -88.12 71.92
N LEU A 871 -25.03 -87.31 72.24
CA LEU A 871 -23.66 -87.74 72.49
C LEU A 871 -23.55 -88.64 73.73
N VAL A 872 -24.22 -88.29 74.83
CA VAL A 872 -24.28 -89.12 76.05
C VAL A 872 -24.99 -90.45 75.78
N SER A 873 -26.08 -90.45 74.99
CA SER A 873 -26.77 -91.68 74.60
C SER A 873 -25.89 -92.59 73.74
N ILE A 874 -25.09 -92.02 72.82
CA ILE A 874 -24.13 -92.78 72.01
C ILE A 874 -23.00 -93.35 72.89
N LEU A 875 -22.42 -92.54 73.79
CA LEU A 875 -21.35 -92.95 74.68
C LEU A 875 -21.80 -94.00 75.73
N TRP A 876 -23.08 -93.97 76.14
CA TRP A 876 -23.66 -95.00 77.01
C TRP A 876 -23.86 -96.33 76.27
N LYS A 877 -24.32 -96.31 75.00
CA LYS A 877 -24.48 -97.52 74.17
C LYS A 877 -23.15 -98.16 73.77
N LEU A 878 -22.08 -97.37 73.69
CA LEU A 878 -20.71 -97.84 73.39
C LEU A 878 -19.93 -98.31 74.64
N GLY A 879 -20.57 -98.41 75.81
CA GLY A 879 -19.99 -99.06 76.99
C GLY A 879 -18.90 -98.26 77.72
N PHE A 880 -18.79 -96.95 77.47
CA PHE A 880 -17.70 -96.10 77.99
C PHE A 880 -17.76 -95.86 79.52
N PHE A 881 -18.90 -96.04 80.18
CA PHE A 881 -19.09 -95.71 81.60
C PHE A 881 -18.97 -96.88 82.60
N LYS A 882 -18.17 -97.92 82.30
CA LYS A 882 -17.78 -98.92 83.32
C LYS A 882 -16.41 -98.55 83.91
N ARG A 883 -16.42 -97.91 85.09
CA ARG A 883 -15.23 -97.51 85.86
C ARG A 883 -14.64 -98.69 86.65
N ALA A 884 -13.31 -98.80 86.62
CA ALA A 884 -12.51 -99.45 87.65
C ALA A 884 -11.96 -98.37 88.61
N HIS A 885 -12.09 -98.63 89.91
CA HIS A 885 -11.65 -97.79 91.03
C HIS A 885 -10.16 -98.06 91.35
N TYR A 886 -9.38 -97.01 91.68
CA TYR A 886 -8.25 -97.11 92.61
C TYR A 886 -7.93 -95.74 93.26
N GLU A 887 -7.42 -95.82 94.48
CA GLU A 887 -7.37 -94.82 95.55
C GLU A 887 -6.23 -93.78 95.50
N LYS A 888 -6.45 -92.75 96.34
CA LYS A 888 -5.56 -91.73 96.93
C LYS A 888 -4.06 -92.05 97.03
N ALA A 889 -3.21 -91.04 96.82
CA ALA A 889 -2.46 -90.38 97.92
C ALA A 889 -1.61 -89.18 97.44
N ASN A 890 -1.85 -88.04 98.10
CA ASN A 890 -0.92 -87.05 98.67
C ASN A 890 0.39 -86.67 97.96
N LEU A 891 0.59 -85.33 97.81
CA LEU A 891 1.80 -84.50 98.02
C LEU A 891 1.74 -83.23 97.11
N PRO A 892 2.39 -82.09 97.42
CA PRO A 892 2.12 -81.18 98.54
C PRO A 892 1.97 -79.69 98.11
N GLN A 893 1.47 -78.89 99.06
CA GLN A 893 1.37 -77.42 99.12
C GLN A 893 2.71 -76.68 98.96
N TYR A 894 2.71 -75.46 98.40
CA TYR A 894 3.39 -74.21 98.82
C TYR A 894 2.88 -73.09 97.86
N HIS A 895 2.62 -71.81 98.16
CA HIS A 895 2.38 -71.02 99.37
C HIS A 895 1.73 -69.71 98.88
N ALA A 896 0.71 -69.20 99.57
CA ALA A 896 0.27 -67.81 99.46
C ALA A 896 1.00 -67.00 100.53
N ILE A 897 1.58 -65.84 100.20
CA ILE A 897 2.10 -64.89 101.19
C ILE A 897 1.59 -63.48 100.87
N LYS A 898 1.24 -62.82 101.97
CA LYS A 898 0.57 -61.55 102.14
C LYS A 898 1.52 -60.68 103.00
N ILE A 899 1.26 -59.37 102.99
CA ILE A 899 1.66 -58.34 103.98
C ILE A 899 3.15 -57.84 103.95
N PRO A 900 3.52 -56.73 104.63
CA PRO A 900 3.78 -55.41 104.03
C PRO A 900 5.09 -54.73 104.52
N ARG A 901 5.23 -53.44 104.18
CA ARG A 901 5.92 -52.34 104.91
C ARG A 901 7.26 -52.62 105.63
N GLN A 902 8.25 -51.89 105.08
CA GLN A 902 9.17 -50.97 105.76
C GLN A 902 10.45 -51.52 106.42
N GLU A 903 11.50 -50.70 106.22
CA GLU A 903 12.86 -50.76 106.76
C GLU A 903 13.82 -51.56 105.86
N ARG A 904 14.98 -51.05 105.42
CA ARG A 904 15.85 -49.97 105.90
C ARG A 904 16.86 -49.69 104.77
N GLN A 905 17.33 -48.45 104.61
CA GLN A 905 18.75 -48.04 104.70
C GLN A 905 19.74 -48.80 103.79
N LEU A 906 20.80 -48.25 103.21
CA LEU A 906 21.50 -46.98 103.17
C LEU A 906 22.69 -47.31 102.23
N PHE A 907 23.26 -46.30 101.56
CA PHE A 907 24.60 -46.38 100.95
C PHE A 907 24.84 -47.37 99.79
N HIS A 908 24.99 -46.76 98.60
CA HIS A 908 26.00 -46.97 97.55
C HIS A 908 26.36 -48.38 97.01
N GLU A 909 26.31 -48.46 95.67
CA GLU A 909 26.92 -49.44 94.75
C GLU A 909 26.43 -50.89 94.80
N GLU A 910 25.34 -51.18 94.07
CA GLU A 910 25.35 -51.93 92.79
C GLU A 910 23.91 -52.38 92.39
N LYS A 911 23.65 -52.39 91.07
CA LYS A 911 22.49 -52.94 90.32
C LYS A 911 21.16 -52.17 90.28
N THR A 912 21.02 -51.31 89.27
CA THR A 912 19.86 -51.21 88.33
C THR A 912 20.35 -50.38 87.13
N GLY A 913 20.20 -50.77 85.86
CA GLY A 913 19.05 -51.51 85.32
C GLY A 913 18.12 -50.62 84.48
N THR A 914 18.52 -49.39 84.15
CA THR A 914 18.14 -48.69 82.91
C THR A 914 19.39 -48.65 82.06
N ILE A 915 19.47 -49.60 81.13
CA ILE A 915 20.64 -49.85 80.30
C ILE A 915 20.74 -48.75 79.25
N THR A 916 21.55 -47.76 79.57
CA THR A 916 22.31 -46.98 78.58
C THR A 916 23.52 -47.82 78.16
N LYS A 917 23.51 -48.36 76.93
CA LYS A 917 24.71 -48.34 76.07
C LYS A 917 24.71 -46.93 75.45
N LYS A 918 25.72 -46.06 75.54
CA LYS A 918 27.19 -46.25 75.51
C LYS A 918 27.64 -47.26 74.47
N ASP A 919 27.92 -46.69 73.32
CA ASP A 919 28.65 -47.23 72.19
C ASP A 919 29.94 -47.93 72.62
N TRP A 920 30.20 -49.06 71.98
CA TRP A 920 31.51 -49.67 71.87
C TRP A 920 31.79 -49.86 70.39
N VAL A 921 32.64 -48.97 69.86
CA VAL A 921 33.57 -49.32 68.79
C VAL A 921 34.74 -50.03 69.45
N THR A 922 35.00 -51.26 69.03
CA THR A 922 36.29 -51.97 69.16
C THR A 922 36.36 -52.84 67.92
N SER A 923 36.97 -52.37 66.84
CA SER A 923 38.40 -52.42 66.55
C SER A 923 38.96 -53.84 66.42
N TRP A 924 39.28 -54.18 65.16
CA TRP A 924 40.58 -54.70 64.71
C TRP A 924 41.23 -55.85 65.50
N SER A 925 41.31 -57.02 64.88
CA SER A 925 42.52 -57.53 64.19
C SER A 925 42.46 -59.07 64.12
N GLY A 926 42.99 -59.65 63.04
CA GLY A 926 43.44 -61.04 63.05
C GLY A 926 42.93 -61.91 61.91
N ASP A 927 43.46 -61.64 60.72
CA ASP A 927 44.09 -62.59 59.80
C ASP A 927 43.59 -64.04 59.61
N SER A 928 43.59 -64.36 58.31
CA SER A 928 44.24 -65.51 57.66
C SER A 928 43.38 -66.67 57.16
N ASP A 929 43.56 -66.83 55.86
CA ASP A 929 43.61 -68.05 55.06
C ASP A 929 42.33 -68.74 54.61
N GLY A 930 42.23 -68.79 53.27
CA GLY A 930 42.09 -70.10 52.65
C GLY A 930 41.32 -70.15 51.33
N HIS A 931 42.01 -69.82 50.24
CA HIS A 931 41.96 -70.49 48.92
C HIS A 931 40.67 -70.47 48.06
N VAL A 932 40.74 -69.77 46.91
CA VAL A 932 40.99 -70.32 45.54
C VAL A 932 40.49 -71.76 45.29
N PRO A 933 39.76 -72.10 44.20
CA PRO A 933 40.06 -71.82 42.77
C PRO A 933 38.89 -71.21 41.99
N ILE A 934 39.09 -70.46 40.89
CA ILE A 934 39.81 -70.70 39.61
C ILE A 934 39.10 -71.69 38.67
N SER A 935 39.11 -71.24 37.41
CA SER A 935 38.82 -71.93 36.13
C SER A 935 37.33 -72.13 35.84
N THR A 936 36.81 -71.77 34.67
CA THR A 936 37.38 -71.30 33.40
C THR A 936 36.21 -70.83 32.54
#